data_AF-A0A7Y7CP96-F1
#
_entry.id   AF-A0A7Y7CP96-F1
#
_cell.length_a   1.000
_cell.length_b   1.000
_cell.length_c   1.000
_cell.angle_alpha   90.00
_cell.angle_beta   90.00
_cell.angle_gamma   90.00
#
_symmetry.space_group_name_H-M   'P 1'
#
loop_
_entity.id
_entity.type
_entity.pdbx_description
1 polymer ?
#
loop_
_entity_poly.entity_id
_entity_poly.type
_entity_poly.pdbx_seq_one_letter_code
_entity_poly.pdbx_strand_id
1 'polypeptide(L)'
;PVFTRKPSTDICYLYTAARMLEAQDAIYPQFATHNANTIAAIMHMASGKHFEFQKLHGMGELLYKAVSKVFGQTVRTRTYAPVGLHEDLLPYLVRRLLENGANSSFVNRFMDASVPVEEVAGDPVDAIKSAPALRHTLIPTPEDIYGAERKNSKGCNLMDRTQYEPLMAALDERKDHSYKAACIVAGIDVGGDPVPVTNPANISETIGTASEARDEDIETAISRAQAAQAQWNLLGGVERGKVLRAMGDAIEADRDIFADLLVREAGKTLSDVIAEVREAVDFCRYYAARAEEQFGAPINLPGPTGEKNQLHLAGRGTFLCIAPWNFPLAIFVGQVAAALAAGNAVIAKPAEQTPIVAWHAVKLFHKAGVPADVLHLLLGDGARVGAKLVADERVSGVAFTGSTETAKIINRTLANRDGAIAPLIAETGGQNVMIVDSTALPEQVSDDVIQSAFGSAGQRCSALRVLFVQDSVADKVIDMIKGALKERVIGNPAKLTTDIGPIIDAEALENLQAHCARMTDEAKLVAVAEMEPEAQQGTFLAPHIFELESLDQLEREVFGPVLHVVRFKPEDMEKVVKQIGDTGYGLTFGVHSRLEERWHDLFKKTNIGNTYINRNMVGAVVGVQPFGGEGLSGTGPKAGGPHYLLRFAAEHTLTINTAAVGGNAELFSMDEEA
;
A
#
# COMPACT_ATOMS: atom_id res chain seq x y z
N PRO A 1 18.05 -6.05 6.03
CA PRO A 1 19.40 -5.76 6.58
C PRO A 1 20.22 -7.04 6.92
N VAL A 2 20.04 -8.13 6.17
CA VAL A 2 20.74 -9.41 6.41
C VAL A 2 21.39 -9.88 5.12
N PHE A 3 22.39 -10.75 5.23
CA PHE A 3 22.98 -11.41 4.07
C PHE A 3 21.94 -12.28 3.35
N THR A 4 22.09 -12.38 2.03
CA THR A 4 21.17 -13.16 1.17
C THR A 4 21.71 -14.56 0.85
N ARG A 5 22.96 -14.86 1.23
CA ARG A 5 23.56 -16.18 1.13
C ARG A 5 23.98 -16.67 2.50
N LYS A 6 23.63 -17.91 2.83
CA LYS A 6 23.96 -18.54 4.12
C LYS A 6 25.49 -18.57 4.38
N PRO A 7 26.37 -18.94 3.43
CA PRO A 7 27.81 -18.90 3.67
C PRO A 7 28.37 -17.50 4.00
N SER A 8 27.73 -16.41 3.55
CA SER A 8 28.13 -15.05 3.94
C SER A 8 27.89 -14.81 5.43
N THR A 9 26.79 -15.33 5.98
CA THR A 9 26.53 -15.31 7.43
C THR A 9 27.58 -16.14 8.17
N ASP A 10 27.97 -17.31 7.66
CA ASP A 10 29.02 -18.13 8.28
C ASP A 10 30.37 -17.41 8.33
N ILE A 11 30.78 -16.78 7.22
CA ILE A 11 32.03 -15.99 7.17
C ILE A 11 31.96 -14.81 8.14
N CYS A 12 30.83 -14.07 8.14
CA CYS A 12 30.64 -12.95 9.07
C CYS A 12 30.72 -13.43 10.53
N TYR A 13 30.16 -14.61 10.84
CA TYR A 13 30.24 -15.21 12.16
C TYR A 13 31.69 -15.50 12.54
N LEU A 14 32.45 -16.19 11.68
CA LEU A 14 33.85 -16.53 11.94
C LEU A 14 34.75 -15.30 12.08
N TYR A 15 34.56 -14.30 11.21
CA TYR A 15 35.27 -13.02 11.30
C TYR A 15 34.99 -12.32 12.63
N THR A 16 33.71 -12.24 13.02
CA THR A 16 33.32 -11.64 14.31
C THR A 16 33.88 -12.44 15.48
N ALA A 17 33.87 -13.77 15.41
CA ALA A 17 34.44 -14.63 16.44
C ALA A 17 35.95 -14.42 16.61
N ALA A 18 36.71 -14.30 15.51
CA ALA A 18 38.14 -13.99 15.56
C ALA A 18 38.40 -12.64 16.24
N ARG A 19 37.64 -11.59 15.87
CA ARG A 19 37.72 -10.26 16.49
C ARG A 19 37.37 -10.29 17.98
N MET A 20 36.33 -11.05 18.36
CA MET A 20 35.95 -11.18 19.76
C MET A 20 37.00 -11.90 20.60
N LEU A 21 37.65 -12.92 20.01
CA LEU A 21 38.77 -13.61 20.62
C LEU A 21 40.02 -12.72 20.77
N GLU A 22 40.18 -11.67 19.98
CA GLU A 22 41.29 -10.71 20.12
C GLU A 22 41.06 -9.70 21.24
N ALA A 23 39.81 -9.40 21.59
CA ALA A 23 39.41 -8.35 22.55
C ALA A 23 39.08 -8.90 23.95
N GLN A 24 39.80 -9.93 24.42
CA GLN A 24 39.48 -10.61 25.69
C GLN A 24 39.74 -9.77 26.94
N ASP A 25 40.46 -8.67 26.79
CA ASP A 25 40.66 -7.64 27.81
C ASP A 25 39.38 -6.85 28.11
N ALA A 26 38.44 -6.79 27.16
CA ALA A 26 37.20 -6.02 27.28
C ALA A 26 35.93 -6.87 27.26
N ILE A 27 35.95 -8.02 26.58
CA ILE A 27 34.75 -8.85 26.40
C ILE A 27 35.01 -10.34 26.67
N TYR A 28 33.97 -11.03 27.12
CA TYR A 28 33.96 -12.49 27.26
C TYR A 28 33.16 -13.12 26.12
N PRO A 29 33.80 -13.79 25.15
CA PRO A 29 33.09 -14.34 23.99
C PRO A 29 32.19 -15.53 24.34
N GLN A 30 30.96 -15.51 23.84
CA GLN A 30 29.97 -16.57 23.98
C GLN A 30 29.44 -16.98 22.59
N PHE A 31 29.87 -18.12 22.08
CA PHE A 31 29.57 -18.53 20.71
C PHE A 31 28.36 -19.49 20.65
N ALA A 32 27.19 -18.96 20.30
CA ALA A 32 25.98 -19.75 20.09
C ALA A 32 25.94 -20.36 18.68
N THR A 33 26.07 -21.68 18.55
CA THR A 33 25.99 -22.37 17.25
C THR A 33 25.75 -23.87 17.40
N HIS A 34 25.14 -24.49 16.37
CA HIS A 34 25.05 -25.94 16.18
C HIS A 34 25.79 -26.43 14.94
N ASN A 35 26.54 -25.55 14.28
CA ASN A 35 27.32 -25.90 13.11
C ASN A 35 28.69 -26.43 13.54
N ALA A 36 28.94 -27.72 13.32
CA ALA A 36 30.19 -28.37 13.73
C ALA A 36 31.43 -27.75 13.09
N ASN A 37 31.32 -27.29 11.84
CA ASN A 37 32.40 -26.60 11.14
C ASN A 37 32.75 -25.28 11.86
N THR A 38 31.75 -24.46 12.19
CA THR A 38 31.94 -23.23 12.95
C THR A 38 32.60 -23.49 14.31
N ILE A 39 32.16 -24.54 15.03
CA ILE A 39 32.75 -24.93 16.31
C ILE A 39 34.22 -25.30 16.13
N ALA A 40 34.54 -26.15 15.15
CA ALA A 40 35.91 -26.57 14.87
C ALA A 40 36.81 -25.38 14.52
N ALA A 41 36.35 -24.49 13.64
CA ALA A 41 37.08 -23.28 13.27
C ALA A 41 37.39 -22.40 14.49
N ILE A 42 36.41 -22.16 15.38
CA ILE A 42 36.61 -21.37 16.60
C ILE A 42 37.59 -22.06 17.55
N MET A 43 37.48 -23.37 17.75
CA MET A 43 38.41 -24.13 18.59
C MET A 43 39.86 -24.00 18.10
N HIS A 44 40.08 -23.98 16.79
CA HIS A 44 41.40 -23.74 16.20
C HIS A 44 41.87 -22.29 16.32
N MET A 45 40.97 -21.30 16.14
CA MET A 45 41.29 -19.87 16.29
C MET A 45 41.60 -19.45 17.73
N ALA A 46 41.04 -20.16 18.72
CA ALA A 46 41.01 -19.73 20.11
C ALA A 46 42.19 -20.23 20.97
N SER A 47 43.29 -20.73 20.39
CA SER A 47 44.40 -21.35 21.14
C SER A 47 44.87 -20.49 22.32
N GLY A 48 44.61 -20.95 23.56
CA GLY A 48 44.97 -20.27 24.81
C GLY A 48 44.01 -19.15 25.28
N LYS A 49 42.86 -19.00 24.63
CA LYS A 49 41.89 -17.92 24.88
C LYS A 49 40.71 -18.38 25.73
N HIS A 50 40.05 -17.44 26.41
CA HIS A 50 38.92 -17.71 27.31
C HIS A 50 37.57 -17.45 26.64
N PHE A 51 36.72 -18.46 26.51
CA PHE A 51 35.40 -18.33 25.91
C PHE A 51 34.48 -19.48 26.37
N GLU A 52 33.20 -19.38 26.03
CA GLU A 52 32.27 -20.51 26.09
C GLU A 52 31.49 -20.63 24.79
N PHE A 53 30.98 -21.83 24.50
CA PHE A 53 29.93 -22.01 23.51
C PHE A 53 28.56 -21.96 24.17
N GLN A 54 27.53 -21.74 23.35
CA GLN A 54 26.14 -21.87 23.77
C GLN A 54 25.37 -22.81 22.85
N LYS A 55 24.44 -23.55 23.44
CA LYS A 55 23.53 -24.47 22.76
C LYS A 55 22.11 -24.31 23.29
N LEU A 56 21.14 -24.77 22.54
CA LEU A 56 19.74 -24.78 22.96
C LEU A 56 19.43 -26.03 23.77
N HIS A 57 18.56 -25.90 24.77
CA HIS A 57 18.04 -27.05 25.49
C HIS A 57 17.34 -28.03 24.53
N GLY A 58 17.54 -29.33 24.73
CA GLY A 58 17.02 -30.38 23.85
C GLY A 58 17.74 -30.54 22.51
N MET A 59 18.75 -29.71 22.21
CA MET A 59 19.50 -29.77 20.94
C MET A 59 21.01 -29.64 21.14
N GLY A 60 21.80 -30.29 20.29
CA GLY A 60 23.26 -30.14 20.31
C GLY A 60 24.01 -30.85 21.45
N GLU A 61 23.32 -31.58 22.33
CA GLU A 61 23.97 -32.33 23.41
C GLU A 61 25.02 -33.32 22.88
N LEU A 62 24.63 -34.11 21.86
CA LEU A 62 25.52 -35.06 21.20
C LEU A 62 26.66 -34.37 20.46
N LEU A 63 26.38 -33.24 19.80
CA LEU A 63 27.37 -32.44 19.09
C LEU A 63 28.49 -31.98 20.04
N TYR A 64 28.15 -31.31 21.14
CA TYR A 64 29.15 -30.78 22.05
C TYR A 64 29.90 -31.86 22.86
N LYS A 65 29.27 -33.02 23.11
CA LYS A 65 29.96 -34.22 23.61
C LYS A 65 30.98 -34.75 22.60
N ALA A 66 30.61 -34.81 21.31
CA ALA A 66 31.52 -35.24 20.25
C ALA A 66 32.69 -34.26 20.09
N VAL A 67 32.44 -32.94 20.10
CA VAL A 67 33.48 -31.91 20.06
C VAL A 67 34.46 -32.08 21.23
N SER A 68 33.95 -32.26 22.46
CA SER A 68 34.82 -32.47 23.63
C SER A 68 35.70 -33.73 23.50
N LYS A 69 35.16 -34.80 22.90
CA LYS A 69 35.91 -36.03 22.62
C LYS A 69 37.00 -35.81 21.56
N VAL A 70 36.68 -35.10 20.47
CA VAL A 70 37.62 -34.84 19.36
C VAL A 70 38.79 -33.96 19.80
N PHE A 71 38.53 -32.90 20.58
CA PHE A 71 39.58 -31.99 21.04
C PHE A 71 40.26 -32.43 22.34
N GLY A 72 39.86 -33.59 22.91
CA GLY A 72 40.47 -34.12 24.13
C GLY A 72 40.32 -33.25 25.38
N GLN A 73 39.37 -32.29 25.37
CA GLN A 73 39.13 -31.37 26.47
C GLN A 73 37.64 -31.08 26.61
N THR A 74 37.20 -30.85 27.85
CA THR A 74 35.81 -30.44 28.10
C THR A 74 35.58 -29.05 27.53
N VAL A 75 34.71 -28.97 26.52
CA VAL A 75 34.29 -27.68 25.97
C VAL A 75 33.28 -27.04 26.91
N ARG A 76 33.55 -25.79 27.35
CA ARG A 76 32.60 -25.04 28.18
C ARG A 76 31.38 -24.68 27.34
N THR A 77 30.22 -25.19 27.74
CA THR A 77 28.95 -24.94 27.05
C THR A 77 27.88 -24.45 28.01
N ARG A 78 27.21 -23.35 27.69
CA ARG A 78 25.99 -22.90 28.37
C ARG A 78 24.75 -23.33 27.58
N THR A 79 23.73 -23.78 28.30
CA THR A 79 22.44 -24.15 27.69
C THR A 79 21.47 -22.99 27.79
N TYR A 80 20.98 -22.50 26.65
CA TYR A 80 19.83 -21.61 26.55
C TYR A 80 18.56 -22.45 26.75
N ALA A 81 17.89 -22.26 27.88
CA ALA A 81 16.77 -23.08 28.33
C ALA A 81 15.51 -22.22 28.50
N PRO A 82 14.60 -22.21 27.50
CA PRO A 82 13.28 -21.61 27.65
C PRO A 82 12.48 -22.30 28.74
N VAL A 83 11.79 -21.51 29.56
CA VAL A 83 10.90 -21.99 30.62
C VAL A 83 9.60 -21.21 30.50
N GLY A 84 8.48 -21.92 30.39
CA GLY A 84 7.16 -21.33 30.20
C GLY A 84 6.09 -22.40 30.14
N LEU A 85 4.83 -21.99 30.05
CA LEU A 85 3.71 -22.92 29.85
C LEU A 85 3.74 -23.45 28.41
N HIS A 86 3.01 -24.55 28.16
CA HIS A 86 2.94 -25.12 26.80
C HIS A 86 2.45 -24.11 25.77
N GLU A 87 1.45 -23.29 26.11
CA GLU A 87 0.89 -22.26 25.23
C GLU A 87 1.93 -21.20 24.82
N ASP A 88 2.81 -20.79 25.74
CA ASP A 88 3.86 -19.79 25.49
C ASP A 88 5.02 -20.37 24.66
N LEU A 89 5.27 -21.67 24.79
CA LEU A 89 6.38 -22.35 24.13
C LEU A 89 6.07 -22.80 22.70
N LEU A 90 4.80 -22.92 22.31
CA LEU A 90 4.40 -23.36 20.98
C LEU A 90 4.85 -22.40 19.85
N PRO A 91 4.64 -21.07 19.93
CA PRO A 91 5.19 -20.14 18.94
C PRO A 91 6.72 -20.22 18.84
N TYR A 92 7.38 -20.37 19.99
CA TYR A 92 8.82 -20.57 20.06
C TYR A 92 9.26 -21.88 19.41
N LEU A 93 8.50 -22.98 19.56
CA LEU A 93 8.77 -24.27 18.94
C LEU A 93 8.71 -24.21 17.41
N VAL A 94 7.71 -23.54 16.82
CA VAL A 94 7.61 -23.40 15.36
C VAL A 94 8.82 -22.67 14.79
N ARG A 95 9.21 -21.55 15.40
CA ARG A 95 10.44 -20.84 15.02
C ARG A 95 11.67 -21.75 15.17
N ARG A 96 11.74 -22.54 16.23
CA ARG A 96 12.85 -23.45 16.50
C ARG A 96 12.97 -24.58 15.46
N LEU A 97 11.83 -25.09 14.99
CA LEU A 97 11.75 -26.08 13.91
C LEU A 97 12.24 -25.47 12.60
N LEU A 98 11.86 -24.23 12.27
CA LEU A 98 12.34 -23.55 11.06
C LEU A 98 13.85 -23.30 11.10
N GLU A 99 14.38 -22.82 12.22
CA GLU A 99 15.82 -22.54 12.38
C GLU A 99 16.71 -23.77 12.12
N ASN A 100 16.24 -24.97 12.48
CA ASN A 100 17.02 -26.21 12.32
C ASN A 100 16.54 -27.13 11.20
N GLY A 101 15.33 -26.90 10.69
CA GLY A 101 14.67 -27.70 9.67
C GLY A 101 14.76 -27.12 8.26
N ALA A 102 15.17 -25.86 8.08
CA ALA A 102 15.40 -25.29 6.76
C ALA A 102 16.48 -26.07 5.98
N ASN A 103 16.32 -26.21 4.66
CA ASN A 103 17.24 -26.98 3.80
C ASN A 103 18.70 -26.49 3.87
N SER A 104 18.91 -25.20 4.15
CA SER A 104 20.26 -24.62 4.33
C SER A 104 20.83 -24.79 5.74
N SER A 105 20.07 -25.35 6.68
CA SER A 105 20.49 -25.56 8.06
C SER A 105 21.48 -26.73 8.14
N PHE A 106 22.51 -26.57 8.98
CA PHE A 106 23.50 -27.62 9.22
C PHE A 106 22.84 -28.90 9.76
N VAL A 107 21.86 -28.75 10.68
CA VAL A 107 21.21 -29.90 11.33
C VAL A 107 20.41 -30.71 10.30
N ASN A 108 19.68 -30.06 9.40
CA ASN A 108 18.96 -30.73 8.31
C ASN A 108 19.94 -31.45 7.37
N ARG A 109 20.97 -30.75 6.86
CA ARG A 109 21.96 -31.32 5.93
C ARG A 109 22.79 -32.46 6.53
N PHE A 110 23.12 -32.39 7.82
CA PHE A 110 23.83 -33.45 8.53
C PHE A 110 22.98 -34.72 8.71
N MET A 111 21.67 -34.57 8.87
CA MET A 111 20.74 -35.69 9.02
C MET A 111 20.34 -36.30 7.66
N ASP A 112 20.60 -35.59 6.56
CA ASP A 112 20.37 -36.08 5.21
C ASP A 112 21.54 -36.99 4.77
N ALA A 113 21.29 -38.29 4.72
CA ALA A 113 22.27 -39.29 4.32
C ALA A 113 22.75 -39.14 2.86
N SER A 114 22.08 -38.32 2.04
CA SER A 114 22.50 -38.04 0.66
C SER A 114 23.55 -36.94 0.54
N VAL A 115 23.76 -36.13 1.59
CA VAL A 115 24.74 -35.04 1.59
C VAL A 115 26.11 -35.54 2.05
N PRO A 116 27.17 -35.45 1.22
CA PRO A 116 28.52 -35.86 1.61
C PRO A 116 29.06 -35.05 2.81
N VAL A 117 29.80 -35.71 3.69
CA VAL A 117 30.37 -35.07 4.90
C VAL A 117 31.33 -33.94 4.52
N GLU A 118 32.06 -34.09 3.42
CA GLU A 118 32.98 -33.09 2.87
C GLU A 118 32.25 -31.80 2.49
N GLU A 119 31.01 -31.92 2.00
CA GLU A 119 30.17 -30.77 1.64
C GLU A 119 29.64 -30.04 2.87
N VAL A 120 29.36 -30.77 3.96
CA VAL A 120 28.96 -30.21 5.25
C VAL A 120 30.15 -29.54 5.97
N ALA A 121 31.35 -30.08 5.80
CA ALA A 121 32.59 -29.59 6.39
C ALA A 121 33.34 -28.56 5.52
N GLY A 122 32.84 -28.22 4.32
CA GLY A 122 33.50 -27.31 3.39
C GLY A 122 33.68 -25.89 3.93
N ASP A 123 34.76 -25.21 3.53
CA ASP A 123 35.05 -23.83 3.92
C ASP A 123 33.98 -22.88 3.30
N PRO A 124 33.23 -22.12 4.12
CA PRO A 124 32.25 -21.17 3.59
C PRO A 124 32.87 -20.09 2.70
N VAL A 125 34.18 -19.81 2.82
CA VAL A 125 34.91 -18.89 1.94
C VAL A 125 34.97 -19.40 0.51
N ASP A 126 35.23 -20.70 0.32
CA ASP A 126 35.29 -21.31 -1.02
C ASP A 126 33.90 -21.33 -1.68
N ALA A 127 32.85 -21.54 -0.88
CA ALA A 127 31.47 -21.46 -1.34
C ALA A 127 31.09 -20.04 -1.83
N ILE A 128 31.63 -18.99 -1.21
CA ILE A 128 31.43 -17.60 -1.69
C ILE A 128 32.30 -17.27 -2.89
N LYS A 129 33.56 -17.69 -2.92
CA LYS A 129 34.47 -17.47 -4.06
C LYS A 129 33.99 -18.14 -5.34
N SER A 130 33.35 -19.30 -5.22
CA SER A 130 32.76 -20.03 -6.35
C SER A 130 31.36 -19.55 -6.73
N ALA A 131 30.72 -18.70 -5.91
CA ALA A 131 29.40 -18.18 -6.23
C ALA A 131 29.48 -17.17 -7.38
N PRO A 132 28.48 -17.15 -8.30
CA PRO A 132 28.49 -16.24 -9.44
C PRO A 132 28.38 -14.76 -9.03
N ALA A 133 27.85 -14.48 -7.84
CA ALA A 133 27.75 -13.14 -7.27
C ALA A 133 27.64 -13.21 -5.74
N LEU A 134 28.10 -12.15 -5.04
CA LEU A 134 28.02 -12.05 -3.58
C LEU A 134 26.58 -12.06 -3.07
N ARG A 135 25.68 -11.35 -3.75
CA ARG A 135 24.24 -11.38 -3.48
C ARG A 135 23.62 -12.64 -4.08
N HIS A 136 22.61 -13.18 -3.43
CA HIS A 136 21.79 -14.25 -4.02
C HIS A 136 20.98 -13.72 -5.21
N THR A 137 21.20 -14.30 -6.39
CA THR A 137 20.60 -13.82 -7.66
C THR A 137 19.09 -14.02 -7.73
N LEU A 138 18.55 -15.03 -7.02
CA LEU A 138 17.10 -15.26 -6.92
C LEU A 138 16.38 -14.36 -5.90
N ILE A 139 17.10 -13.49 -5.18
CA ILE A 139 16.49 -12.57 -4.20
C ILE A 139 16.58 -11.16 -4.78
N PRO A 140 15.52 -10.62 -5.42
CA PRO A 140 15.54 -9.30 -6.01
C PRO A 140 15.76 -8.21 -4.96
N THR A 141 16.35 -7.09 -5.37
CA THR A 141 16.43 -5.90 -4.50
C THR A 141 15.02 -5.37 -4.25
N PRO A 142 14.78 -4.59 -3.18
CA PRO A 142 13.51 -3.88 -3.04
C PRO A 142 13.18 -3.01 -4.26
N GLU A 143 14.18 -2.40 -4.91
CA GLU A 143 14.02 -1.59 -6.13
C GLU A 143 13.60 -2.44 -7.35
N ASP A 144 14.14 -3.65 -7.46
CA ASP A 144 13.96 -4.54 -8.62
C ASP A 144 12.92 -5.64 -8.39
N ILE A 145 12.05 -5.51 -7.38
CA ILE A 145 11.09 -6.56 -7.00
C ILE A 145 10.09 -6.89 -8.12
N TYR A 146 9.86 -5.96 -9.07
CA TYR A 146 9.00 -6.15 -10.25
C TYR A 146 9.78 -6.47 -11.53
N GLY A 147 11.08 -6.76 -11.42
CA GLY A 147 11.93 -7.14 -12.55
C GLY A 147 12.01 -6.06 -13.63
N ALA A 148 11.91 -6.47 -14.89
CA ALA A 148 12.05 -5.59 -16.04
C ALA A 148 10.83 -4.69 -16.30
N GLU A 149 9.68 -4.98 -15.67
CA GLU A 149 8.44 -4.24 -15.91
C GLU A 149 8.57 -2.79 -15.42
N ARG A 150 9.06 -2.60 -14.19
CA ARG A 150 9.21 -1.29 -13.56
C ARG A 150 10.11 -1.36 -12.33
N LYS A 151 10.65 -0.21 -11.95
CA LYS A 151 11.27 -0.02 -10.63
C LYS A 151 10.21 0.20 -9.55
N ASN A 152 10.48 -0.31 -8.35
CA ASN A 152 9.68 -0.04 -7.16
C ASN A 152 9.93 1.39 -6.64
N SER A 153 8.92 1.98 -6.01
CA SER A 153 9.03 3.24 -5.29
C SER A 153 10.02 3.16 -4.11
N LYS A 154 10.75 4.26 -3.86
CA LYS A 154 11.67 4.37 -2.71
C LYS A 154 10.92 4.72 -1.43
N GLY A 155 11.18 3.96 -0.37
CA GLY A 155 10.74 4.30 0.98
C GLY A 155 11.75 5.14 1.76
N CYS A 156 11.39 5.43 3.01
CA CYS A 156 12.29 5.98 4.02
C CYS A 156 12.16 5.12 5.27
N ASN A 157 13.27 4.55 5.75
CA ASN A 157 13.25 3.79 7.00
C ASN A 157 13.34 4.74 8.19
N LEU A 158 12.21 5.02 8.83
CA LEU A 158 12.13 5.90 10.00
C LEU A 158 12.93 5.38 11.22
N MET A 159 13.30 4.10 11.23
CA MET A 159 14.14 3.50 12.28
C MET A 159 15.64 3.66 12.02
N ASP A 160 16.02 4.16 10.84
CA ASP A 160 17.40 4.42 10.45
C ASP A 160 17.67 5.92 10.48
N ARG A 161 18.50 6.36 11.45
CA ARG A 161 18.84 7.78 11.63
C ARG A 161 19.39 8.43 10.36
N THR A 162 20.11 7.67 9.53
CA THR A 162 20.69 8.21 8.29
C THR A 162 19.64 8.55 7.24
N GLN A 163 18.43 8.02 7.36
CA GLN A 163 17.29 8.30 6.48
C GLN A 163 16.27 9.23 7.14
N TYR A 164 16.04 9.05 8.44
CA TYR A 164 15.11 9.83 9.25
C TYR A 164 15.57 11.28 9.48
N GLU A 165 16.84 11.50 9.88
CA GLU A 165 17.33 12.84 10.24
C GLU A 165 17.23 13.85 9.07
N PRO A 166 17.59 13.49 7.82
CA PRO A 166 17.41 14.39 6.68
C PRO A 166 15.94 14.75 6.42
N LEU A 167 15.02 13.79 6.57
CA LEU A 167 13.58 14.06 6.40
C LEU A 167 13.08 15.05 7.45
N MET A 168 13.45 14.87 8.71
CA MET A 168 13.05 15.78 9.78
C MET A 168 13.66 17.17 9.63
N ALA A 169 14.92 17.28 9.20
CA ALA A 169 15.54 18.56 8.90
C ALA A 169 14.76 19.29 7.80
N ALA A 170 14.39 18.57 6.73
CA ALA A 170 13.62 19.16 5.63
C ALA A 170 12.20 19.60 6.05
N LEU A 171 11.57 18.90 6.99
CA LEU A 171 10.28 19.33 7.58
C LEU A 171 10.45 20.56 8.49
N ASP A 172 11.48 20.60 9.33
CA ASP A 172 11.75 21.74 10.22
C ASP A 172 12.08 23.01 9.43
N GLU A 173 12.81 22.89 8.31
CA GLU A 173 13.08 24.00 7.38
C GLU A 173 11.81 24.56 6.71
N ARG A 174 10.75 23.75 6.60
CA ARG A 174 9.49 24.10 5.91
C ARG A 174 8.33 24.41 6.85
N LYS A 175 8.48 24.27 8.17
CA LYS A 175 7.38 24.48 9.13
C LYS A 175 6.71 25.85 9.05
N ASP A 176 7.44 26.88 8.62
CA ASP A 176 6.94 28.25 8.44
C ASP A 176 6.69 28.60 6.96
N HIS A 177 6.86 27.63 6.05
CA HIS A 177 6.60 27.83 4.63
C HIS A 177 5.09 28.03 4.40
N SER A 178 4.77 28.99 3.53
CA SER A 178 3.40 29.33 3.15
C SER A 178 3.21 29.15 1.64
N TYR A 179 2.25 28.32 1.26
CA TYR A 179 1.97 27.99 -0.13
C TYR A 179 0.85 28.86 -0.72
N LYS A 180 0.92 29.11 -2.03
CA LYS A 180 -0.09 29.88 -2.77
C LYS A 180 -0.62 29.04 -3.94
N ALA A 181 -1.59 28.18 -3.65
CA ALA A 181 -2.24 27.38 -4.66
C ALA A 181 -3.31 28.17 -5.41
N ALA A 182 -3.53 27.80 -6.66
CA ALA A 182 -4.54 28.36 -7.53
C ALA A 182 -5.02 27.28 -8.50
N CYS A 183 -6.09 27.53 -9.23
CA CYS A 183 -6.42 26.70 -10.39
C CYS A 183 -5.29 26.82 -11.42
N ILE A 184 -5.03 25.75 -12.18
CA ILE A 184 -4.05 25.77 -13.27
C ILE A 184 -4.82 25.52 -14.55
N VAL A 185 -4.96 26.55 -15.38
CA VAL A 185 -5.65 26.45 -16.67
C VAL A 185 -4.69 26.85 -17.77
N ALA A 186 -4.47 25.95 -18.73
CA ALA A 186 -3.46 26.12 -19.78
C ALA A 186 -2.07 26.48 -19.21
N GLY A 187 -1.70 25.88 -18.07
CA GLY A 187 -0.40 26.07 -17.40
C GLY A 187 -0.24 27.41 -16.66
N ILE A 188 -1.31 28.18 -16.49
CA ILE A 188 -1.30 29.47 -15.80
C ILE A 188 -2.11 29.36 -14.51
N ASP A 189 -1.57 29.88 -13.41
CA ASP A 189 -2.27 30.02 -12.14
C ASP A 189 -3.41 31.06 -12.30
N VAL A 190 -4.66 30.64 -12.09
CA VAL A 190 -5.89 31.45 -12.22
C VAL A 190 -6.86 31.17 -11.06
N GLY A 191 -7.90 31.98 -10.91
CA GLY A 191 -8.97 31.75 -9.94
C GLY A 191 -9.49 33.04 -9.31
N GLY A 192 -10.39 32.88 -8.35
CA GLY A 192 -10.93 33.97 -7.54
C GLY A 192 -9.98 34.41 -6.41
N ASP A 193 -10.55 35.13 -5.46
CA ASP A 193 -9.82 35.59 -4.28
C ASP A 193 -9.27 34.40 -3.47
N PRO A 194 -7.99 34.45 -3.02
CA PRO A 194 -7.40 33.35 -2.27
C PRO A 194 -8.10 33.14 -0.92
N VAL A 195 -8.43 31.90 -0.61
CA VAL A 195 -9.02 31.47 0.67
C VAL A 195 -7.95 30.77 1.52
N PRO A 196 -7.89 30.99 2.85
CA PRO A 196 -6.95 30.29 3.73
C PRO A 196 -7.14 28.77 3.72
N VAL A 197 -6.03 28.03 3.76
CA VAL A 197 -6.00 26.58 4.02
C VAL A 197 -5.33 26.37 5.37
N THR A 198 -5.98 25.63 6.27
CA THR A 198 -5.53 25.47 7.67
C THR A 198 -5.05 24.06 7.96
N ASN A 199 -4.16 23.93 8.94
CA ASN A 199 -3.67 22.63 9.39
C ASN A 199 -4.72 21.92 10.28
N PRO A 200 -5.18 20.69 9.96
CA PRO A 200 -6.14 19.98 10.81
C PRO A 200 -5.58 19.63 12.20
N ALA A 201 -4.26 19.53 12.35
CA ALA A 201 -3.63 19.28 13.64
C ALA A 201 -3.53 20.54 14.51
N ASN A 202 -3.66 21.73 13.91
CA ASN A 202 -3.65 23.03 14.59
C ASN A 202 -4.41 24.05 13.75
N ILE A 203 -5.71 24.23 14.03
CA ILE A 203 -6.59 25.05 13.17
C ILE A 203 -6.24 26.53 13.14
N SER A 204 -5.41 27.00 14.09
CA SER A 204 -4.90 28.38 14.10
C SER A 204 -3.77 28.61 13.10
N GLU A 205 -3.15 27.54 12.60
CA GLU A 205 -2.06 27.58 11.64
C GLU A 205 -2.60 27.59 10.21
N THR A 206 -2.33 28.66 9.48
CA THR A 206 -2.61 28.75 8.04
C THR A 206 -1.37 28.30 7.26
N ILE A 207 -1.49 27.19 6.54
CA ILE A 207 -0.39 26.62 5.74
C ILE A 207 -0.20 27.36 4.41
N GLY A 208 -1.21 28.11 3.98
CA GLY A 208 -1.23 28.77 2.68
C GLY A 208 -2.62 29.26 2.29
N THR A 209 -2.77 29.53 1.00
CA THR A 209 -4.04 29.96 0.40
C THR A 209 -4.33 29.20 -0.88
N ALA A 210 -5.61 29.02 -1.21
CA ALA A 210 -6.07 28.44 -2.47
C ALA A 210 -7.05 29.38 -3.18
N SER A 211 -6.83 29.64 -4.47
CA SER A 211 -7.77 30.38 -5.34
C SER A 211 -8.66 29.41 -6.13
N GLU A 212 -9.96 29.43 -5.84
CA GLU A 212 -10.94 28.57 -6.49
C GLU A 212 -11.30 29.00 -7.92
N ALA A 213 -11.82 28.07 -8.71
CA ALA A 213 -12.19 28.31 -10.10
C ALA A 213 -13.35 29.29 -10.22
N ARG A 214 -13.23 30.26 -11.12
CA ARG A 214 -14.35 31.06 -11.63
C ARG A 214 -15.01 30.33 -12.80
N ASP A 215 -16.21 30.75 -13.19
CA ASP A 215 -16.92 30.11 -14.30
C ASP A 215 -16.18 30.21 -15.63
N GLU A 216 -15.46 31.31 -15.87
CA GLU A 216 -14.60 31.48 -17.04
C GLU A 216 -13.39 30.52 -17.06
N ASP A 217 -12.87 30.16 -15.89
CA ASP A 217 -11.75 29.22 -15.76
C ASP A 217 -12.22 27.80 -16.11
N ILE A 218 -13.42 27.41 -15.63
CA ILE A 218 -14.06 26.12 -15.93
C ILE A 218 -14.27 25.97 -17.44
N GLU A 219 -14.90 26.97 -18.08
CA GLU A 219 -15.16 26.95 -19.52
C GLU A 219 -13.87 26.87 -20.34
N THR A 220 -12.86 27.66 -19.95
CA THR A 220 -11.56 27.66 -20.64
C THR A 220 -10.86 26.31 -20.52
N ALA A 221 -10.84 25.70 -19.33
CA ALA A 221 -10.24 24.39 -19.12
C ALA A 221 -10.89 23.29 -19.98
N ILE A 222 -12.23 23.24 -20.02
CA ILE A 222 -12.96 22.26 -20.83
C ILE A 222 -12.65 22.43 -22.32
N SER A 223 -12.76 23.67 -22.82
CA SER A 223 -12.51 23.97 -24.23
C SER A 223 -11.07 23.65 -24.66
N ARG A 224 -10.07 23.96 -23.82
CA ARG A 224 -8.66 23.68 -24.09
C ARG A 224 -8.34 22.18 -24.04
N ALA A 225 -8.83 21.48 -23.02
CA ALA A 225 -8.65 20.03 -22.88
C ALA A 225 -9.22 19.28 -24.09
N GLN A 226 -10.45 19.64 -24.52
CA GLN A 226 -11.09 19.04 -25.68
C GLN A 226 -10.28 19.25 -26.97
N ALA A 227 -9.73 20.45 -27.18
CA ALA A 227 -8.95 20.77 -28.36
C ALA A 227 -7.57 20.07 -28.38
N ALA A 228 -6.94 19.88 -27.23
CA ALA A 228 -5.60 19.31 -27.13
C ALA A 228 -5.55 17.77 -27.14
N GLN A 229 -6.65 17.11 -26.77
CA GLN A 229 -6.66 15.66 -26.52
C GLN A 229 -6.19 14.82 -27.72
N ALA A 230 -6.61 15.16 -28.94
CA ALA A 230 -6.27 14.37 -30.12
C ALA A 230 -4.75 14.30 -30.34
N GLN A 231 -4.02 15.40 -30.16
CA GLN A 231 -2.57 15.43 -30.31
C GLN A 231 -1.88 14.63 -29.20
N TRP A 232 -2.37 14.71 -27.96
CA TRP A 232 -1.85 13.90 -26.86
C TRP A 232 -2.05 12.40 -27.09
N ASN A 233 -3.20 12.00 -27.61
CA ASN A 233 -3.48 10.60 -27.94
C ASN A 233 -2.56 10.08 -29.06
N LEU A 234 -2.27 10.91 -30.06
CA LEU A 234 -1.40 10.56 -31.20
C LEU A 234 0.07 10.30 -30.82
N LEU A 235 0.53 10.75 -29.65
CA LEU A 235 1.87 10.41 -29.17
C LEU A 235 2.09 8.91 -28.94
N GLY A 236 1.01 8.14 -28.77
CA GLY A 236 1.06 6.70 -28.48
C GLY A 236 1.44 6.36 -27.04
N GLY A 237 1.17 5.11 -26.63
CA GLY A 237 1.37 4.66 -25.25
C GLY A 237 2.83 4.74 -24.77
N VAL A 238 3.79 4.53 -25.67
CA VAL A 238 5.23 4.52 -25.35
C VAL A 238 5.74 5.89 -24.93
N GLU A 239 5.43 6.95 -25.68
CA GLU A 239 5.89 8.30 -25.34
C GLU A 239 5.18 8.83 -24.10
N ARG A 240 3.88 8.54 -23.93
CA ARG A 240 3.16 8.88 -22.70
C ARG A 240 3.71 8.12 -21.48
N GLY A 241 4.11 6.86 -21.64
CA GLY A 241 4.78 6.08 -20.60
C GLY A 241 6.09 6.71 -20.12
N LYS A 242 6.89 7.32 -21.02
CA LYS A 242 8.10 8.07 -20.63
C LYS A 242 7.77 9.27 -19.74
N VAL A 243 6.74 10.04 -20.09
CA VAL A 243 6.28 11.20 -19.29
C VAL A 243 5.84 10.76 -17.89
N LEU A 244 5.08 9.66 -17.79
CA LEU A 244 4.63 9.14 -16.49
C LEU A 244 5.78 8.60 -15.63
N ARG A 245 6.79 7.96 -16.22
CA ARG A 245 8.01 7.61 -15.46
C ARG A 245 8.74 8.84 -14.95
N ALA A 246 8.88 9.87 -15.78
CA ALA A 246 9.48 11.14 -15.36
C ALA A 246 8.68 11.82 -14.24
N MET A 247 7.35 11.70 -14.24
CA MET A 247 6.50 12.15 -13.13
C MET A 247 6.80 11.37 -11.84
N GLY A 248 6.90 10.04 -11.91
CA GLY A 248 7.27 9.22 -10.75
C GLY A 248 8.64 9.63 -10.15
N ASP A 249 9.62 9.91 -11.01
CA ASP A 249 10.94 10.38 -10.58
C ASP A 249 10.87 11.81 -9.99
N ALA A 250 10.03 12.68 -10.54
CA ALA A 250 9.81 14.03 -10.02
C ALA A 250 9.16 14.02 -8.62
N ILE A 251 8.21 13.10 -8.37
CA ILE A 251 7.61 12.92 -7.03
C ILE A 251 8.68 12.46 -6.03
N GLU A 252 9.54 11.50 -6.40
CA GLU A 252 10.62 11.06 -5.51
C GLU A 252 11.62 12.20 -5.21
N ALA A 253 11.90 13.07 -6.20
CA ALA A 253 12.79 14.22 -6.03
C ALA A 253 12.19 15.31 -5.11
N ASP A 254 10.88 15.52 -5.18
CA ASP A 254 10.14 16.50 -4.38
C ASP A 254 9.51 15.88 -3.11
N ARG A 255 9.96 14.68 -2.70
CA ARG A 255 9.44 13.94 -1.54
C ARG A 255 9.30 14.81 -0.30
N ASP A 256 10.29 15.65 -0.01
CA ASP A 256 10.31 16.44 1.22
C ASP A 256 9.26 17.57 1.21
N ILE A 257 8.89 18.08 0.03
CA ILE A 257 7.77 19.03 -0.12
C ILE A 257 6.45 18.31 0.10
N PHE A 258 6.27 17.14 -0.52
CA PHE A 258 5.07 16.33 -0.26
C PHE A 258 4.98 15.87 1.18
N ALA A 259 6.09 15.61 1.85
CA ALA A 259 6.08 15.27 3.27
C ALA A 259 5.53 16.42 4.12
N ASP A 260 5.99 17.65 3.90
CA ASP A 260 5.47 18.84 4.58
C ASP A 260 3.97 19.04 4.32
N LEU A 261 3.57 19.00 3.04
CA LEU A 261 2.17 19.16 2.65
C LEU A 261 1.27 18.06 3.21
N LEU A 262 1.65 16.78 3.12
CA LEU A 262 0.82 15.68 3.61
C LEU A 262 0.69 15.70 5.15
N VAL A 263 1.73 16.11 5.87
CA VAL A 263 1.67 16.31 7.32
C VAL A 263 0.77 17.48 7.69
N ARG A 264 0.97 18.65 7.07
CA ARG A 264 0.34 19.91 7.50
C ARG A 264 -1.01 20.19 6.85
N GLU A 265 -1.27 19.74 5.62
CA GLU A 265 -2.56 19.93 4.94
C GLU A 265 -3.50 18.76 5.22
N ALA A 266 -3.00 17.52 5.16
CA ALA A 266 -3.82 16.32 5.27
C ALA A 266 -3.73 15.62 6.64
N GLY A 267 -2.92 16.13 7.57
CA GLY A 267 -2.79 15.58 8.92
C GLY A 267 -2.14 14.19 9.00
N LYS A 268 -1.34 13.80 7.99
CA LYS A 268 -0.80 12.44 7.92
C LYS A 268 0.43 12.23 8.76
N THR A 269 0.48 11.10 9.48
CA THR A 269 1.68 10.67 10.20
C THR A 269 2.84 10.41 9.24
N LEU A 270 4.08 10.45 9.73
CA LEU A 270 5.27 10.25 8.89
C LEU A 270 5.26 8.89 8.14
N SER A 271 4.75 7.84 8.77
CA SER A 271 4.63 6.52 8.13
C SER A 271 3.60 6.53 6.99
N ASP A 272 2.46 7.20 7.20
CA ASP A 272 1.41 7.38 6.18
C ASP A 272 1.91 8.23 5.01
N VAL A 273 2.68 9.29 5.28
CA VAL A 273 3.32 10.12 4.26
C VAL A 273 4.22 9.29 3.35
N ILE A 274 5.11 8.48 3.94
CA ILE A 274 6.03 7.63 3.18
C ILE A 274 5.24 6.64 2.32
N ALA A 275 4.21 6.01 2.88
CA ALA A 275 3.38 5.07 2.14
C ALA A 275 2.66 5.75 0.97
N GLU A 276 2.10 6.95 1.17
CA GLU A 276 1.35 7.64 0.13
C GLU A 276 2.22 8.17 -1.00
N VAL A 277 3.38 8.76 -0.69
CA VAL A 277 4.34 9.19 -1.73
C VAL A 277 4.76 7.99 -2.58
N ARG A 278 5.03 6.84 -1.93
CA ARG A 278 5.35 5.60 -2.64
C ARG A 278 4.23 5.14 -3.56
N GLU A 279 3.00 5.15 -3.07
CA GLU A 279 1.83 4.73 -3.84
C GLU A 279 1.61 5.61 -5.09
N ALA A 280 1.79 6.93 -4.97
CA ALA A 280 1.73 7.86 -6.10
C ALA A 280 2.79 7.56 -7.17
N VAL A 281 4.03 7.29 -6.74
CA VAL A 281 5.14 6.88 -7.64
C VAL A 281 4.84 5.54 -8.30
N ASP A 282 4.32 4.58 -7.53
CA ASP A 282 3.98 3.26 -8.04
C ASP A 282 2.85 3.33 -9.09
N PHE A 283 1.82 4.17 -8.91
CA PHE A 283 0.82 4.42 -9.94
C PHE A 283 1.43 4.96 -11.23
N CYS A 284 2.31 5.96 -11.13
CA CYS A 284 2.99 6.54 -12.29
C CYS A 284 3.77 5.48 -13.07
N ARG A 285 4.63 4.71 -12.36
CA ARG A 285 5.49 3.68 -12.98
C ARG A 285 4.69 2.49 -13.49
N TYR A 286 3.64 2.06 -12.78
CA TYR A 286 2.79 0.96 -13.20
C TYR A 286 1.96 1.32 -14.44
N TYR A 287 1.29 2.49 -14.46
CA TYR A 287 0.51 2.89 -15.62
C TYR A 287 1.37 3.29 -16.81
N ALA A 288 2.61 3.71 -16.62
CA ALA A 288 3.57 3.84 -17.71
C ALA A 288 3.81 2.50 -18.42
N ALA A 289 4.07 1.43 -17.67
CA ALA A 289 4.26 0.09 -18.21
C ALA A 289 2.98 -0.43 -18.91
N ARG A 290 1.80 -0.19 -18.31
CA ARG A 290 0.52 -0.55 -18.94
C ARG A 290 0.23 0.26 -20.21
N ALA A 291 0.61 1.53 -20.27
CA ALA A 291 0.46 2.35 -21.47
C ALA A 291 1.29 1.79 -22.63
N GLU A 292 2.54 1.41 -22.37
CA GLU A 292 3.43 0.78 -23.34
C GLU A 292 2.89 -0.55 -23.85
N GLU A 293 2.41 -1.38 -22.93
CA GLU A 293 1.88 -2.70 -23.24
C GLU A 293 0.56 -2.64 -24.02
N GLN A 294 -0.38 -1.79 -23.60
CA GLN A 294 -1.76 -1.81 -24.10
C GLN A 294 -2.03 -0.77 -25.21
N PHE A 295 -1.27 0.33 -25.24
CA PHE A 295 -1.46 1.44 -26.19
C PHE A 295 -0.24 1.67 -27.09
N GLY A 296 0.73 0.74 -27.08
CA GLY A 296 1.94 0.80 -27.90
C GLY A 296 1.72 0.31 -29.33
N ALA A 297 1.32 -0.94 -29.49
CA ALA A 297 1.06 -1.58 -30.78
C ALA A 297 -0.38 -2.13 -30.84
N PRO A 298 -1.01 -2.20 -32.03
CA PRO A 298 -2.30 -2.85 -32.16
C PRO A 298 -2.24 -4.35 -31.87
N ILE A 299 -3.37 -4.88 -31.42
CA ILE A 299 -3.59 -6.32 -31.32
C ILE A 299 -4.01 -6.82 -32.71
N ASN A 300 -3.21 -7.69 -33.32
CA ASN A 300 -3.60 -8.35 -34.56
C ASN A 300 -4.69 -9.37 -34.28
N LEU A 301 -5.79 -9.27 -35.01
CA LEU A 301 -6.94 -10.18 -34.91
C LEU A 301 -6.92 -11.17 -36.09
N PRO A 302 -7.49 -12.37 -35.92
CA PRO A 302 -7.61 -13.34 -37.02
C PRO A 302 -8.47 -12.79 -38.16
N GLY A 303 -8.27 -13.32 -39.37
CA GLY A 303 -9.02 -12.96 -40.57
C GLY A 303 -8.81 -13.98 -41.70
N PRO A 304 -9.65 -13.96 -42.75
CA PRO A 304 -9.42 -14.74 -43.96
C PRO A 304 -8.13 -14.31 -44.67
N THR A 305 -7.60 -15.18 -45.54
CA THR A 305 -6.46 -14.86 -46.40
C THR A 305 -6.74 -13.61 -47.24
N GLY A 306 -5.78 -12.67 -47.29
CA GLY A 306 -5.94 -11.39 -47.98
C GLY A 306 -6.65 -10.33 -47.15
N GLU A 307 -6.77 -10.52 -45.83
CA GLU A 307 -7.29 -9.53 -44.89
C GLU A 307 -6.35 -9.38 -43.69
N LYS A 308 -6.14 -8.13 -43.26
CA LYS A 308 -5.43 -7.80 -42.03
C LYS A 308 -6.35 -7.03 -41.09
N ASN A 309 -6.60 -7.58 -39.90
CA ASN A 309 -7.45 -7.00 -38.87
C ASN A 309 -6.62 -6.56 -37.66
N GLN A 310 -6.82 -5.32 -37.21
CA GLN A 310 -6.08 -4.74 -36.10
C GLN A 310 -7.03 -4.03 -35.13
N LEU A 311 -6.90 -4.33 -33.84
CA LEU A 311 -7.60 -3.64 -32.76
C LEU A 311 -6.66 -2.66 -32.07
N HIS A 312 -7.10 -1.41 -31.96
CA HIS A 312 -6.38 -0.32 -31.33
C HIS A 312 -7.15 0.20 -30.12
N LEU A 313 -6.41 0.67 -29.10
CA LEU A 313 -6.95 1.44 -27.99
C LEU A 313 -6.57 2.91 -28.15
N ALA A 314 -7.52 3.80 -27.91
CA ALA A 314 -7.35 5.25 -27.95
C ALA A 314 -8.03 5.92 -26.76
N GLY A 315 -7.53 7.06 -26.31
CA GLY A 315 -8.20 7.87 -25.29
C GLY A 315 -9.60 8.28 -25.74
N ARG A 316 -10.55 8.30 -24.81
CA ARG A 316 -11.96 8.65 -25.05
C ARG A 316 -12.19 10.13 -25.33
N GLY A 317 -11.34 11.01 -24.79
CA GLY A 317 -11.52 12.45 -24.88
C GLY A 317 -11.07 13.16 -23.61
N THR A 318 -11.86 14.11 -23.12
CA THR A 318 -11.57 14.81 -21.86
C THR A 318 -12.12 14.00 -20.68
N PHE A 319 -11.25 13.57 -19.78
CA PHE A 319 -11.63 12.90 -18.53
C PHE A 319 -11.65 13.88 -17.36
N LEU A 320 -12.69 13.78 -16.55
CA LEU A 320 -12.78 14.47 -15.27
C LEU A 320 -12.31 13.53 -14.16
N CYS A 321 -11.26 13.91 -13.44
CA CYS A 321 -10.74 13.19 -12.28
C CYS A 321 -11.12 13.93 -11.00
N ILE A 322 -12.01 13.36 -10.19
CA ILE A 322 -12.44 13.90 -8.89
C ILE A 322 -11.85 13.03 -7.79
N ALA A 323 -10.90 13.59 -7.04
CA ALA A 323 -10.11 12.88 -6.06
C ALA A 323 -10.49 13.26 -4.60
N PRO A 324 -10.33 12.33 -3.64
CA PRO A 324 -10.68 12.54 -2.24
C PRO A 324 -9.52 13.19 -1.46
N TRP A 325 -9.83 13.71 -0.27
CA TRP A 325 -8.84 14.33 0.63
C TRP A 325 -8.00 13.31 1.42
N ASN A 326 -8.45 12.06 1.53
CA ASN A 326 -7.84 11.10 2.44
C ASN A 326 -6.60 10.40 1.86
N PHE A 327 -6.42 10.43 0.54
CA PHE A 327 -5.18 10.12 -0.18
C PHE A 327 -4.96 11.21 -1.24
N PRO A 328 -4.68 12.44 -0.79
CA PRO A 328 -4.73 13.62 -1.64
C PRO A 328 -3.62 13.65 -2.70
N LEU A 329 -2.56 12.86 -2.52
CA LEU A 329 -1.52 12.67 -3.52
C LEU A 329 -1.72 11.37 -4.30
N ALA A 330 -1.84 10.21 -3.62
CA ALA A 330 -1.78 8.92 -4.31
C ALA A 330 -2.99 8.67 -5.21
N ILE A 331 -4.22 8.84 -4.72
CA ILE A 331 -5.43 8.62 -5.52
C ILE A 331 -5.56 9.71 -6.60
N PHE A 332 -5.25 10.96 -6.26
CA PHE A 332 -5.21 12.06 -7.22
C PHE A 332 -4.27 11.77 -8.39
N VAL A 333 -3.00 11.44 -8.11
CA VAL A 333 -2.01 11.08 -9.12
C VAL A 333 -2.42 9.81 -9.86
N GLY A 334 -2.97 8.80 -9.17
CA GLY A 334 -3.41 7.55 -9.77
C GLY A 334 -4.50 7.74 -10.84
N GLN A 335 -5.54 8.52 -10.53
CA GLN A 335 -6.61 8.83 -11.50
C GLN A 335 -6.08 9.65 -12.69
N VAL A 336 -5.32 10.71 -12.42
CA VAL A 336 -4.77 11.61 -13.45
C VAL A 336 -3.79 10.86 -14.36
N ALA A 337 -2.87 10.09 -13.78
CA ALA A 337 -1.88 9.30 -14.53
C ALA A 337 -2.55 8.22 -15.39
N ALA A 338 -3.60 7.56 -14.91
CA ALA A 338 -4.33 6.57 -15.70
C ALA A 338 -5.05 7.19 -16.91
N ALA A 339 -5.73 8.32 -16.71
CA ALA A 339 -6.40 9.02 -17.81
C ALA A 339 -5.39 9.50 -18.86
N LEU A 340 -4.28 10.11 -18.42
CA LEU A 340 -3.19 10.53 -19.31
C LEU A 340 -2.54 9.34 -20.03
N ALA A 341 -2.26 8.23 -19.33
CA ALA A 341 -1.70 7.00 -19.91
C ALA A 341 -2.51 6.50 -21.09
N ALA A 342 -3.83 6.46 -20.93
CA ALA A 342 -4.77 6.03 -21.96
C ALA A 342 -4.95 7.03 -23.12
N GLY A 343 -4.35 8.23 -23.04
CA GLY A 343 -4.39 9.24 -24.11
C GLY A 343 -5.51 10.27 -23.98
N ASN A 344 -6.08 10.45 -22.78
CA ASN A 344 -7.09 11.47 -22.51
C ASN A 344 -6.44 12.81 -22.13
N ALA A 345 -7.14 13.91 -22.42
CA ALA A 345 -6.91 15.15 -21.69
C ALA A 345 -7.62 15.07 -20.34
N VAL A 346 -7.17 15.81 -19.34
CA VAL A 346 -7.63 15.68 -17.96
C VAL A 346 -7.99 17.04 -17.36
N ILE A 347 -9.16 17.08 -16.74
CA ILE A 347 -9.53 18.10 -15.77
C ILE A 347 -9.49 17.45 -14.39
N ALA A 348 -8.58 17.90 -13.54
CA ALA A 348 -8.42 17.38 -12.19
C ALA A 348 -9.11 18.30 -11.18
N LYS A 349 -10.00 17.74 -10.37
CA LYS A 349 -10.69 18.40 -9.25
C LYS A 349 -10.32 17.67 -7.95
N PRO A 350 -9.43 18.21 -7.11
CA PRO A 350 -9.14 17.63 -5.81
C PRO A 350 -10.25 17.96 -4.80
N ALA A 351 -10.28 17.27 -3.67
CA ALA A 351 -11.10 17.65 -2.53
C ALA A 351 -10.66 19.03 -1.97
N GLU A 352 -11.63 19.83 -1.55
CA GLU A 352 -11.43 21.20 -1.05
C GLU A 352 -10.56 21.27 0.22
N GLN A 353 -10.41 20.18 0.96
CA GLN A 353 -9.53 20.09 2.12
C GLN A 353 -8.04 20.00 1.76
N THR A 354 -7.70 19.58 0.53
CA THR A 354 -6.29 19.30 0.15
C THR A 354 -5.87 19.91 -1.21
N PRO A 355 -6.18 21.20 -1.48
CA PRO A 355 -5.91 21.82 -2.77
C PRO A 355 -4.42 22.01 -3.08
N ILE A 356 -3.56 22.19 -2.06
CA ILE A 356 -2.15 22.57 -2.25
C ILE A 356 -1.31 21.35 -2.68
N VAL A 357 -1.54 20.17 -2.08
CA VAL A 357 -0.97 18.89 -2.54
C VAL A 357 -1.24 18.68 -4.03
N ALA A 358 -2.51 18.82 -4.45
CA ALA A 358 -2.92 18.62 -5.83
C ALA A 358 -2.30 19.67 -6.79
N TRP A 359 -2.24 20.93 -6.35
CA TRP A 359 -1.58 22.01 -7.11
C TRP A 359 -0.10 21.73 -7.34
N HIS A 360 0.63 21.30 -6.32
CA HIS A 360 2.05 20.96 -6.47
C HIS A 360 2.22 19.75 -7.41
N ALA A 361 1.37 18.73 -7.28
CA ALA A 361 1.39 17.56 -8.16
C ALA A 361 1.16 17.94 -9.64
N VAL A 362 0.21 18.82 -9.96
CA VAL A 362 -0.03 19.27 -11.35
C VAL A 362 1.15 20.05 -11.91
N LYS A 363 1.82 20.88 -11.10
CA LYS A 363 3.07 21.54 -11.51
C LYS A 363 4.15 20.52 -11.88
N LEU A 364 4.26 19.42 -11.13
CA LEU A 364 5.19 18.33 -11.47
C LEU A 364 4.78 17.56 -12.73
N PHE A 365 3.49 17.34 -12.99
CA PHE A 365 3.05 16.75 -14.25
C PHE A 365 3.48 17.58 -15.46
N HIS A 366 3.33 18.90 -15.39
CA HIS A 366 3.82 19.80 -16.44
C HIS A 366 5.35 19.76 -16.57
N LYS A 367 6.07 19.79 -15.44
CA LYS A 367 7.54 19.65 -15.41
C LYS A 367 8.00 18.32 -16.02
N ALA A 368 7.24 17.25 -15.83
CA ALA A 368 7.50 15.92 -16.37
C ALA A 368 7.21 15.79 -17.87
N GLY A 369 6.49 16.76 -18.47
CA GLY A 369 6.25 16.83 -19.90
C GLY A 369 4.78 16.73 -20.33
N VAL A 370 3.81 16.76 -19.41
CA VAL A 370 2.40 16.85 -19.77
C VAL A 370 2.09 18.25 -20.30
N PRO A 371 1.60 18.42 -21.54
CA PRO A 371 1.33 19.74 -22.08
C PRO A 371 0.29 20.51 -21.26
N ALA A 372 0.48 21.82 -21.20
CA ALA A 372 -0.36 22.73 -20.42
C ALA A 372 -1.85 22.70 -20.80
N ASP A 373 -2.15 22.50 -22.09
CA ASP A 373 -3.53 22.39 -22.58
C ASP A 373 -4.15 20.99 -22.36
N VAL A 374 -3.35 19.99 -21.97
CA VAL A 374 -3.80 18.60 -21.78
C VAL A 374 -4.23 18.32 -20.34
N LEU A 375 -3.62 18.97 -19.34
CA LEU A 375 -3.94 18.79 -17.94
C LEU A 375 -4.29 20.14 -17.30
N HIS A 376 -5.46 20.23 -16.70
CA HIS A 376 -5.93 21.41 -15.97
C HIS A 376 -6.30 21.04 -14.54
N LEU A 377 -6.10 21.97 -13.60
CA LEU A 377 -6.50 21.85 -12.21
C LEU A 377 -7.60 22.86 -11.90
N LEU A 378 -8.75 22.40 -11.43
CA LEU A 378 -9.83 23.25 -10.98
C LEU A 378 -10.12 23.01 -9.51
N LEU A 379 -9.84 24.02 -8.70
CA LEU A 379 -10.09 24.03 -7.25
C LEU A 379 -11.50 24.56 -6.96
N GLY A 380 -12.09 24.08 -5.86
CA GLY A 380 -13.37 24.53 -5.33
C GLY A 380 -14.28 23.39 -4.90
N ASP A 381 -15.45 23.72 -4.36
CA ASP A 381 -16.35 22.73 -3.78
C ASP A 381 -17.04 21.83 -4.83
N GLY A 382 -17.51 20.67 -4.36
CA GLY A 382 -18.21 19.69 -5.21
C GLY A 382 -19.58 20.16 -5.73
N ALA A 383 -20.31 20.96 -4.95
CA ALA A 383 -21.67 21.40 -5.28
C ALA A 383 -21.70 22.42 -6.42
N ARG A 384 -20.62 23.19 -6.60
CA ARG A 384 -20.46 24.23 -7.61
C ARG A 384 -19.55 23.79 -8.75
N VAL A 385 -18.27 23.54 -8.46
CA VAL A 385 -17.26 23.23 -9.49
C VAL A 385 -17.46 21.82 -10.01
N GLY A 386 -17.56 20.84 -9.10
CA GLY A 386 -17.79 19.43 -9.45
C GLY A 386 -19.08 19.23 -10.24
N ALA A 387 -20.20 19.78 -9.76
CA ALA A 387 -21.49 19.65 -10.42
C ALA A 387 -21.50 20.22 -11.85
N LYS A 388 -20.88 21.40 -12.08
CA LYS A 388 -20.78 21.99 -13.43
C LYS A 388 -19.98 21.10 -14.37
N LEU A 389 -18.82 20.59 -13.92
CA LEU A 389 -17.97 19.70 -14.71
C LEU A 389 -18.68 18.38 -15.05
N VAL A 390 -19.41 17.80 -14.09
CA VAL A 390 -20.17 16.56 -14.28
C VAL A 390 -21.44 16.77 -15.11
N ALA A 391 -21.94 17.99 -15.30
CA ALA A 391 -23.04 18.26 -16.21
C ALA A 391 -22.59 18.46 -17.67
N ASP A 392 -21.35 18.89 -17.91
CA ASP A 392 -20.88 19.28 -19.25
C ASP A 392 -20.68 18.10 -20.20
N GLU A 393 -21.32 18.15 -21.38
CA GLU A 393 -21.32 17.06 -22.37
C GLU A 393 -19.97 16.84 -23.06
N ARG A 394 -19.05 17.80 -22.98
CA ARG A 394 -17.69 17.65 -23.55
C ARG A 394 -16.79 16.77 -22.68
N VAL A 395 -17.18 16.51 -21.43
CA VAL A 395 -16.51 15.54 -20.56
C VAL A 395 -16.91 14.13 -20.99
N SER A 396 -15.92 13.40 -21.51
CA SER A 396 -16.09 12.08 -22.13
C SER A 396 -16.05 10.92 -21.14
N GLY A 397 -15.79 11.17 -19.86
CA GLY A 397 -15.76 10.18 -18.78
C GLY A 397 -15.39 10.81 -17.43
N VAL A 398 -15.76 10.13 -16.35
CA VAL A 398 -15.49 10.56 -14.97
C VAL A 398 -14.79 9.45 -14.20
N ALA A 399 -13.66 9.76 -13.59
CA ALA A 399 -13.05 8.97 -12.53
C ALA A 399 -13.30 9.68 -11.20
N PHE A 400 -13.99 9.02 -10.29
CA PHE A 400 -14.41 9.56 -9.00
C PHE A 400 -13.95 8.62 -7.88
N THR A 401 -13.42 9.21 -6.82
CA THR A 401 -13.26 8.49 -5.56
C THR A 401 -13.75 9.35 -4.41
N GLY A 402 -14.65 8.82 -3.59
CA GLY A 402 -15.31 9.56 -2.51
C GLY A 402 -16.55 8.84 -1.98
N SER A 403 -17.54 9.59 -1.47
CA SER A 403 -18.72 8.97 -0.85
C SER A 403 -19.67 8.29 -1.85
N THR A 404 -20.36 7.26 -1.38
CA THR A 404 -21.39 6.52 -2.14
C THR A 404 -22.53 7.44 -2.60
N GLU A 405 -22.91 8.40 -1.76
CA GLU A 405 -23.94 9.40 -2.04
C GLU A 405 -23.54 10.27 -3.24
N THR A 406 -22.30 10.78 -3.23
CA THR A 406 -21.80 11.63 -4.31
C THR A 406 -21.65 10.85 -5.61
N ALA A 407 -21.15 9.61 -5.57
CA ALA A 407 -21.09 8.74 -6.75
C ALA A 407 -22.48 8.51 -7.37
N LYS A 408 -23.52 8.30 -6.55
CA LYS A 408 -24.91 8.15 -7.02
C LYS A 408 -25.46 9.43 -7.65
N ILE A 409 -25.06 10.61 -7.16
CA ILE A 409 -25.42 11.89 -7.78
C ILE A 409 -24.74 12.01 -9.14
N ILE A 410 -23.41 11.80 -9.20
CA ILE A 410 -22.64 11.84 -10.44
C ILE A 410 -23.25 10.89 -11.48
N ASN A 411 -23.53 9.65 -11.11
CA ASN A 411 -24.10 8.66 -12.02
C ASN A 411 -25.45 9.12 -12.62
N ARG A 412 -26.34 9.68 -11.79
CA ARG A 412 -27.63 10.21 -12.26
C ARG A 412 -27.47 11.43 -13.16
N THR A 413 -26.54 12.31 -12.83
CA THR A 413 -26.23 13.49 -13.67
C THR A 413 -25.71 13.07 -15.03
N LEU A 414 -24.76 12.12 -15.08
CA LEU A 414 -24.23 11.58 -16.34
C LEU A 414 -25.33 10.92 -17.19
N ALA A 415 -26.23 10.16 -16.55
CA ALA A 415 -27.35 9.49 -17.24
C ALA A 415 -28.41 10.45 -17.78
N ASN A 416 -28.49 11.67 -17.26
CA ASN A 416 -29.45 12.70 -17.67
C ASN A 416 -28.92 13.61 -18.80
N ARG A 417 -27.70 13.41 -19.30
CA ARG A 417 -27.13 14.17 -20.42
C ARG A 417 -27.73 13.69 -21.76
N ASP A 418 -27.85 14.60 -22.74
CA ASP A 418 -28.31 14.27 -24.09
C ASP A 418 -27.16 13.79 -25.01
N GLY A 419 -25.91 14.06 -24.62
CA GLY A 419 -24.69 13.70 -25.35
C GLY A 419 -24.23 12.22 -25.24
N ALA A 420 -22.94 11.99 -25.50
CA ALA A 420 -22.35 10.65 -25.49
C ALA A 420 -22.43 9.98 -24.10
N ILE A 421 -22.57 8.65 -24.09
CA ILE A 421 -22.61 7.87 -22.84
C ILE A 421 -21.20 7.87 -22.20
N ALA A 422 -21.03 8.70 -21.17
CA ALA A 422 -19.78 8.80 -20.43
C ALA A 422 -19.63 7.61 -19.45
N PRO A 423 -18.48 6.90 -19.45
CA PRO A 423 -18.19 5.95 -18.39
C PRO A 423 -17.96 6.67 -17.07
N LEU A 424 -18.49 6.09 -16.00
CA LEU A 424 -18.13 6.41 -14.62
C LEU A 424 -17.24 5.28 -14.08
N ILE A 425 -16.10 5.68 -13.52
CA ILE A 425 -15.25 4.84 -12.67
C ILE A 425 -15.42 5.42 -11.27
N ALA A 426 -16.23 4.78 -10.43
CA ALA A 426 -16.45 5.23 -9.07
C ALA A 426 -15.88 4.21 -8.09
N GLU A 427 -14.94 4.64 -7.26
CA GLU A 427 -14.49 3.90 -6.08
C GLU A 427 -15.06 4.61 -4.84
N THR A 428 -15.78 3.89 -4.00
CA THR A 428 -16.54 4.49 -2.88
C THR A 428 -16.17 3.86 -1.54
N GLY A 429 -17.00 4.07 -0.53
CA GLY A 429 -16.77 3.61 0.83
C GLY A 429 -16.89 2.10 1.04
N GLY A 430 -16.69 1.67 2.28
CA GLY A 430 -16.86 0.27 2.67
C GLY A 430 -17.29 0.12 4.13
N GLN A 431 -18.17 -0.85 4.39
CA GLN A 431 -18.41 -1.37 5.75
C GLN A 431 -17.51 -2.58 5.99
N ASN A 432 -16.19 -2.35 6.03
CA ASN A 432 -15.20 -3.43 5.95
C ASN A 432 -15.13 -4.24 7.23
N VAL A 433 -14.95 -5.56 7.05
CA VAL A 433 -15.05 -6.53 8.14
C VAL A 433 -13.79 -7.37 8.27
N MET A 434 -13.39 -7.69 9.50
CA MET A 434 -12.41 -8.73 9.80
C MET A 434 -13.07 -9.84 10.63
N ILE A 435 -12.91 -11.10 10.23
CA ILE A 435 -13.32 -12.28 11.00
C ILE A 435 -12.10 -12.91 11.68
N VAL A 436 -12.19 -13.14 12.99
CA VAL A 436 -11.18 -13.79 13.81
C VAL A 436 -11.76 -15.05 14.43
N ASP A 437 -11.21 -16.21 14.10
CA ASP A 437 -11.59 -17.48 14.72
C ASP A 437 -10.65 -17.89 15.87
N SER A 438 -11.00 -18.96 16.59
CA SER A 438 -10.24 -19.43 17.74
C SER A 438 -8.83 -19.95 17.44
N THR A 439 -8.46 -20.12 16.17
CA THR A 439 -7.14 -20.61 15.76
C THR A 439 -6.15 -19.48 15.50
N ALA A 440 -6.64 -18.23 15.43
CA ALA A 440 -5.83 -17.05 15.25
C ALA A 440 -4.85 -16.82 16.41
N LEU A 441 -3.74 -16.15 16.12
CA LEU A 441 -2.79 -15.70 17.13
C LEU A 441 -3.23 -14.32 17.65
N PRO A 442 -3.63 -14.17 18.93
CA PRO A 442 -4.15 -12.91 19.46
C PRO A 442 -3.21 -11.72 19.29
N GLU A 443 -1.91 -11.92 19.43
CA GLU A 443 -0.90 -10.86 19.30
C GLU A 443 -0.89 -10.29 17.88
N GLN A 444 -0.93 -11.18 16.87
CA GLN A 444 -0.98 -10.77 15.48
C GLN A 444 -2.31 -10.08 15.14
N VAL A 445 -3.42 -10.64 15.63
CA VAL A 445 -4.75 -10.03 15.45
C VAL A 445 -4.77 -8.62 16.05
N SER A 446 -4.20 -8.44 17.23
CA SER A 446 -4.14 -7.13 17.90
C SER A 446 -3.41 -6.10 17.06
N ASP A 447 -2.19 -6.42 16.58
CA ASP A 447 -1.41 -5.53 15.73
C ASP A 447 -2.16 -5.16 14.44
N ASP A 448 -2.75 -6.17 13.77
CA ASP A 448 -3.44 -6.00 12.50
C ASP A 448 -4.77 -5.23 12.65
N VAL A 449 -5.49 -5.41 13.76
CA VAL A 449 -6.72 -4.65 14.08
C VAL A 449 -6.37 -3.19 14.38
N ILE A 450 -5.36 -2.93 15.21
CA ILE A 450 -4.95 -1.56 15.54
C ILE A 450 -4.57 -0.80 14.27
N GLN A 451 -3.73 -1.41 13.42
CA GLN A 451 -3.29 -0.79 12.17
C GLN A 451 -4.46 -0.58 11.18
N SER A 452 -5.38 -1.55 11.09
CA SER A 452 -6.47 -1.50 10.12
C SER A 452 -7.60 -0.54 10.52
N ALA A 453 -7.91 -0.44 11.82
CA ALA A 453 -9.02 0.37 12.31
C ALA A 453 -8.62 1.83 12.55
N PHE A 454 -7.40 2.06 13.08
CA PHE A 454 -7.01 3.37 13.61
C PHE A 454 -5.87 4.05 12.84
N GLY A 455 -5.15 3.33 11.98
CA GLY A 455 -4.15 3.93 11.10
C GLY A 455 -4.76 5.07 10.27
N SER A 456 -4.05 6.20 10.15
CA SER A 456 -4.56 7.45 9.56
C SER A 456 -5.88 7.93 10.18
N ALA A 457 -6.04 7.74 11.50
CA ALA A 457 -7.28 8.01 12.23
C ALA A 457 -8.51 7.29 11.63
N GLY A 458 -8.34 6.09 11.05
CA GLY A 458 -9.42 5.34 10.42
C GLY A 458 -9.99 6.00 9.14
N GLN A 459 -9.35 7.05 8.62
CA GLN A 459 -9.78 7.78 7.43
C GLN A 459 -9.32 7.10 6.13
N ARG A 460 -9.48 5.78 6.04
CA ARG A 460 -9.18 4.98 4.84
C ARG A 460 -10.45 4.28 4.42
N CYS A 461 -10.79 4.28 3.13
CA CYS A 461 -11.92 3.49 2.62
C CYS A 461 -11.75 2.00 2.92
N SER A 462 -10.51 1.51 3.06
CA SER A 462 -10.17 0.13 3.43
C SER A 462 -10.16 -0.15 4.94
N ALA A 463 -10.36 0.86 5.80
CA ALA A 463 -10.19 0.71 7.24
C ALA A 463 -11.18 -0.31 7.82
N LEU A 464 -10.73 -1.07 8.82
CA LEU A 464 -11.56 -2.04 9.53
C LEU A 464 -12.66 -1.29 10.30
N ARG A 465 -13.92 -1.55 9.94
CA ARG A 465 -15.09 -0.96 10.62
C ARG A 465 -15.65 -1.89 11.66
N VAL A 466 -15.71 -3.20 11.35
CA VAL A 466 -16.30 -4.21 12.23
C VAL A 466 -15.42 -5.45 12.36
N LEU A 467 -15.03 -5.76 13.59
CA LEU A 467 -14.33 -6.97 13.97
C LEU A 467 -15.35 -8.02 14.45
N PHE A 468 -15.51 -9.11 13.70
CA PHE A 468 -16.18 -10.30 14.19
C PHE A 468 -15.18 -11.21 14.88
N VAL A 469 -15.41 -11.52 16.15
CA VAL A 469 -14.52 -12.40 16.92
C VAL A 469 -15.29 -13.58 17.49
N GLN A 470 -14.73 -14.78 17.34
CA GLN A 470 -15.36 -16.00 17.84
C GLN A 470 -15.45 -15.96 19.36
N ASP A 471 -16.64 -16.24 19.90
CA ASP A 471 -16.99 -16.02 21.31
C ASP A 471 -15.99 -16.65 22.29
N SER A 472 -15.50 -17.86 21.99
CA SER A 472 -14.56 -18.61 22.83
C SER A 472 -13.18 -17.95 23.03
N VAL A 473 -12.80 -16.98 22.18
CA VAL A 473 -11.54 -16.23 22.29
C VAL A 473 -11.74 -14.72 22.41
N ALA A 474 -13.00 -14.26 22.36
CA ALA A 474 -13.34 -12.85 22.27
C ALA A 474 -12.80 -12.02 23.43
N ASP A 475 -12.96 -12.46 24.69
CA ASP A 475 -12.46 -11.70 25.85
C ASP A 475 -10.94 -11.48 25.78
N LYS A 476 -10.18 -12.55 25.51
CA LYS A 476 -8.70 -12.47 25.41
C LYS A 476 -8.26 -11.53 24.29
N VAL A 477 -8.89 -11.62 23.12
CA VAL A 477 -8.55 -10.79 21.95
C VAL A 477 -8.94 -9.34 22.20
N ILE A 478 -10.15 -9.07 22.71
CA ILE A 478 -10.64 -7.72 23.01
C ILE A 478 -9.76 -7.06 24.08
N ASP A 479 -9.39 -7.77 25.14
CA ASP A 479 -8.51 -7.22 26.19
C ASP A 479 -7.11 -6.89 25.66
N MET A 480 -6.56 -7.71 24.76
CA MET A 480 -5.28 -7.42 24.12
C MET A 480 -5.36 -6.19 23.20
N ILE A 481 -6.43 -6.05 22.42
CA ILE A 481 -6.66 -4.88 21.55
C ILE A 481 -6.83 -3.61 22.41
N LYS A 482 -7.56 -3.68 23.53
CA LYS A 482 -7.69 -2.57 24.49
C LYS A 482 -6.34 -2.14 25.04
N GLY A 483 -5.50 -3.10 25.44
CA GLY A 483 -4.14 -2.85 25.89
C GLY A 483 -3.30 -2.18 24.81
N ALA A 484 -3.31 -2.72 23.59
CA ALA A 484 -2.55 -2.16 22.47
C ALA A 484 -3.04 -0.77 22.04
N LEU A 485 -4.34 -0.48 22.18
CA LEU A 485 -4.92 0.83 21.93
C LEU A 485 -4.44 1.87 22.95
N LYS A 486 -4.32 1.47 24.23
CA LYS A 486 -3.85 2.35 25.30
C LYS A 486 -2.41 2.84 25.07
N GLU A 487 -1.60 2.05 24.38
CA GLU A 487 -0.21 2.40 24.05
C GLU A 487 -0.09 3.33 22.83
N ARG A 488 -1.20 3.73 22.19
CA ARG A 488 -1.17 4.61 21.02
C ARG A 488 -1.15 6.09 21.42
N VAL A 489 -0.30 6.85 20.74
CA VAL A 489 -0.20 8.31 20.91
C VAL A 489 -1.02 9.03 19.85
N ILE A 490 -2.01 9.79 20.29
CA ILE A 490 -2.85 10.64 19.45
C ILE A 490 -2.34 12.08 19.56
N GLY A 491 -1.92 12.69 18.46
CA GLY A 491 -1.39 14.06 18.50
C GLY A 491 -0.79 14.58 17.20
N ASN A 492 0.17 15.50 17.30
CA ASN A 492 0.76 16.18 16.16
C ASN A 492 1.43 15.18 15.17
N PRO A 493 0.94 15.05 13.93
CA PRO A 493 1.42 14.06 12.97
C PRO A 493 2.88 14.26 12.50
N ALA A 494 3.48 15.42 12.75
CA ALA A 494 4.89 15.69 12.47
C ALA A 494 5.85 14.97 13.43
N LYS A 495 5.37 14.49 14.60
CA LYS A 495 6.21 13.80 15.60
C LYS A 495 6.34 12.32 15.25
N LEU A 496 7.57 11.78 15.30
CA LEU A 496 7.82 10.35 15.09
C LEU A 496 7.08 9.45 16.10
N THR A 497 6.81 9.98 17.31
CA THR A 497 6.13 9.26 18.38
C THR A 497 4.62 9.20 18.20
N THR A 498 4.04 9.92 17.24
CA THR A 498 2.60 9.96 17.03
C THR A 498 2.14 8.81 16.15
N ASP A 499 1.20 8.02 16.65
CA ASP A 499 0.59 6.90 15.92
C ASP A 499 -0.64 7.35 15.12
N ILE A 500 -1.41 8.31 15.65
CA ILE A 500 -2.72 8.70 15.12
C ILE A 500 -2.81 10.22 15.03
N GLY A 501 -3.08 10.73 13.82
CA GLY A 501 -3.25 12.15 13.52
C GLY A 501 -4.69 12.66 13.70
N PRO A 502 -4.98 13.89 13.24
CA PRO A 502 -6.30 14.51 13.33
C PRO A 502 -7.31 13.93 12.32
N ILE A 503 -8.58 14.24 12.56
CA ILE A 503 -9.67 14.20 11.58
C ILE A 503 -9.52 15.41 10.65
N ILE A 504 -9.85 15.24 9.36
CA ILE A 504 -9.54 16.24 8.33
C ILE A 504 -10.15 17.63 8.56
N ASP A 505 -11.38 17.71 9.10
CA ASP A 505 -12.07 18.98 9.34
C ASP A 505 -13.11 18.87 10.47
N ALA A 506 -13.72 20.02 10.80
CA ALA A 506 -14.68 20.13 11.88
C ALA A 506 -16.01 19.42 11.60
N GLU A 507 -16.45 19.39 10.34
CA GLU A 507 -17.70 18.71 9.94
C GLU A 507 -17.55 17.19 10.09
N ALA A 508 -16.43 16.62 9.64
CA ALA A 508 -16.13 15.21 9.84
C ALA A 508 -16.03 14.88 11.34
N LEU A 509 -15.40 15.75 12.13
CA LEU A 509 -15.30 15.56 13.59
C LEU A 509 -16.68 15.56 14.26
N GLU A 510 -17.56 16.52 13.94
CA GLU A 510 -18.91 16.61 14.50
C GLU A 510 -19.73 15.36 14.18
N ASN A 511 -19.68 14.90 12.92
CA ASN A 511 -20.36 13.67 12.49
C ASN A 511 -19.89 12.43 13.27
N LEU A 512 -18.58 12.33 13.52
CA LEU A 512 -18.01 11.23 14.29
C LEU A 512 -18.39 11.31 15.78
N GLN A 513 -18.36 12.51 16.36
CA GLN A 513 -18.79 12.73 17.74
C GLN A 513 -20.26 12.37 17.94
N ALA A 514 -21.13 12.73 16.99
CA ALA A 514 -22.54 12.36 17.00
C ALA A 514 -22.73 10.83 16.94
N HIS A 515 -21.94 10.14 16.11
CA HIS A 515 -21.95 8.67 16.06
C HIS A 515 -21.48 8.04 17.38
N CYS A 516 -20.38 8.52 17.97
CA CYS A 516 -19.90 8.03 19.26
C CYS A 516 -20.92 8.26 20.39
N ALA A 517 -21.60 9.41 20.40
CA ALA A 517 -22.66 9.70 21.36
C ALA A 517 -23.81 8.69 21.23
N ARG A 518 -24.30 8.46 20.00
CA ARG A 518 -25.33 7.45 19.73
C ARG A 518 -24.90 6.04 20.15
N MET A 519 -23.68 5.62 19.81
CA MET A 519 -23.16 4.31 20.20
C MET A 519 -22.97 4.13 21.70
N THR A 520 -22.76 5.23 22.45
CA THR A 520 -22.69 5.17 23.91
C THR A 520 -24.05 4.81 24.53
N ASP A 521 -25.15 5.20 23.87
CA ASP A 521 -26.51 4.88 24.30
C ASP A 521 -26.99 3.51 23.81
N GLU A 522 -26.57 3.10 22.60
CA GLU A 522 -27.10 1.92 21.90
C GLU A 522 -26.18 0.68 21.95
N ALA A 523 -24.93 0.83 22.36
CA ALA A 523 -23.93 -0.24 22.36
C ALA A 523 -23.07 -0.20 23.64
N LYS A 524 -22.28 -1.26 23.85
CA LYS A 524 -21.37 -1.33 24.99
C LYS A 524 -20.05 -0.66 24.64
N LEU A 525 -19.72 0.43 25.32
CA LEU A 525 -18.40 1.04 25.22
C LEU A 525 -17.32 0.11 25.81
N VAL A 526 -16.34 -0.28 24.99
CA VAL A 526 -15.27 -1.21 25.35
C VAL A 526 -14.00 -0.48 25.78
N ALA A 527 -13.61 0.53 25.01
CA ALA A 527 -12.47 1.38 25.30
C ALA A 527 -12.53 2.71 24.54
N VAL A 528 -11.89 3.72 25.12
CA VAL A 528 -11.56 4.99 24.48
C VAL A 528 -10.10 5.25 24.78
N ALA A 529 -9.32 5.63 23.76
CA ALA A 529 -7.93 6.00 23.97
C ALA A 529 -7.81 7.36 24.68
N GLU A 530 -6.68 7.60 25.34
CA GLU A 530 -6.35 8.92 25.86
C GLU A 530 -5.82 9.80 24.71
N MET A 531 -6.02 11.11 24.82
CA MET A 531 -5.47 12.09 23.86
C MET A 531 -4.51 13.02 24.56
N GLU A 532 -3.42 13.36 23.87
CA GLU A 532 -2.49 14.38 24.36
C GLU A 532 -3.19 15.74 24.49
N PRO A 533 -2.85 16.58 25.48
CA PRO A 533 -3.46 17.90 25.65
C PRO A 533 -3.32 18.80 24.41
N GLU A 534 -2.22 18.66 23.66
CA GLU A 534 -1.97 19.39 22.41
C GLU A 534 -3.03 19.09 21.32
N ALA A 535 -3.66 17.91 21.35
CA ALA A 535 -4.70 17.52 20.41
C ALA A 535 -5.96 18.41 20.50
N GLN A 536 -6.11 19.20 21.56
CA GLN A 536 -7.21 20.17 21.70
C GLN A 536 -7.09 21.36 20.73
N GLN A 537 -5.93 21.56 20.09
CA GLN A 537 -5.68 22.66 19.15
C GLN A 537 -6.13 22.36 17.72
N GLY A 538 -6.43 21.09 17.43
CA GLY A 538 -6.84 20.61 16.10
C GLY A 538 -8.18 19.91 16.13
N THR A 539 -8.54 19.28 15.03
CA THR A 539 -9.74 18.47 14.87
C THR A 539 -9.45 17.01 15.21
N PHE A 540 -9.28 16.68 16.50
CA PHE A 540 -8.96 15.30 16.92
C PHE A 540 -10.16 14.56 17.51
N LEU A 541 -10.21 13.25 17.26
CA LEU A 541 -11.11 12.32 17.92
C LEU A 541 -10.31 11.18 18.55
N ALA A 542 -10.55 10.91 19.83
CA ALA A 542 -9.99 9.74 20.49
C ALA A 542 -10.50 8.47 19.77
N PRO A 543 -9.64 7.48 19.49
CA PRO A 543 -10.10 6.17 19.06
C PRO A 543 -11.12 5.54 20.02
N HIS A 544 -12.24 5.04 19.48
CA HIS A 544 -13.29 4.36 20.24
C HIS A 544 -13.45 2.90 19.80
N ILE A 545 -13.73 2.02 20.77
CA ILE A 545 -14.16 0.64 20.52
C ILE A 545 -15.53 0.44 21.16
N PHE A 546 -16.51 0.01 20.37
CA PHE A 546 -17.84 -0.38 20.81
C PHE A 546 -18.10 -1.87 20.54
N GLU A 547 -18.77 -2.56 21.45
CA GLU A 547 -19.26 -3.92 21.25
C GLU A 547 -20.76 -3.86 20.91
N LEU A 548 -21.10 -4.39 19.73
CA LEU A 548 -22.45 -4.42 19.17
C LEU A 548 -23.08 -5.81 19.38
N GLU A 549 -24.41 -5.85 19.43
CA GLU A 549 -25.18 -7.10 19.39
C GLU A 549 -25.17 -7.71 17.98
N SER A 550 -25.17 -6.86 16.95
CA SER A 550 -25.11 -7.27 15.55
C SER A 550 -24.61 -6.15 14.65
N LEU A 551 -24.16 -6.51 13.44
CA LEU A 551 -23.75 -5.55 12.42
C LEU A 551 -24.89 -4.60 11.99
N ASP A 552 -26.15 -5.04 12.13
CA ASP A 552 -27.35 -4.32 11.69
C ASP A 552 -27.58 -2.99 12.44
N GLN A 553 -26.87 -2.76 13.56
CA GLN A 553 -26.86 -1.48 14.28
C GLN A 553 -26.13 -0.36 13.51
N LEU A 554 -25.39 -0.69 12.44
CA LEU A 554 -24.68 0.25 11.59
C LEU A 554 -25.43 0.50 10.29
N GLU A 555 -25.94 1.71 10.12
CA GLU A 555 -26.73 2.10 8.94
C GLU A 555 -25.86 2.52 7.73
N ARG A 556 -24.65 3.03 8.00
CA ARG A 556 -23.74 3.59 7.00
C ARG A 556 -22.29 3.47 7.43
N GLU A 557 -21.37 3.80 6.52
CA GLU A 557 -19.95 3.90 6.86
C GLU A 557 -19.71 5.03 7.87
N VAL A 558 -18.81 4.77 8.82
CA VAL A 558 -18.30 5.75 9.80
C VAL A 558 -16.82 5.98 9.50
N PHE A 559 -16.50 7.13 8.89
CA PHE A 559 -15.18 7.41 8.32
C PHE A 559 -14.21 8.02 9.34
N GLY A 560 -13.87 7.27 10.39
CA GLY A 560 -12.99 7.73 11.46
C GLY A 560 -12.50 6.60 12.38
N PRO A 561 -11.84 6.92 13.51
CA PRO A 561 -11.17 5.95 14.36
C PRO A 561 -12.16 5.28 15.33
N VAL A 562 -13.21 4.67 14.79
CA VAL A 562 -14.26 3.97 15.55
C VAL A 562 -14.34 2.53 15.09
N LEU A 563 -13.94 1.62 15.97
CA LEU A 563 -14.03 0.18 15.75
C LEU A 563 -15.28 -0.37 16.43
N HIS A 564 -15.99 -1.24 15.72
CA HIS A 564 -17.11 -1.99 16.26
C HIS A 564 -16.72 -3.46 16.38
N VAL A 565 -17.11 -4.14 17.46
CA VAL A 565 -16.82 -5.55 17.71
C VAL A 565 -18.13 -6.31 17.82
N VAL A 566 -18.23 -7.44 17.13
CA VAL A 566 -19.37 -8.36 17.21
C VAL A 566 -18.83 -9.73 17.58
N ARG A 567 -19.44 -10.36 18.60
CA ARG A 567 -19.13 -11.75 18.95
C ARG A 567 -19.96 -12.70 18.08
N PHE A 568 -19.39 -13.83 17.68
CA PHE A 568 -20.16 -14.86 16.98
C PHE A 568 -19.81 -16.27 17.47
N LYS A 569 -20.76 -17.19 17.37
CA LYS A 569 -20.51 -18.62 17.59
C LYS A 569 -20.18 -19.30 16.25
N PRO A 570 -19.34 -20.35 16.22
CA PRO A 570 -18.97 -21.03 14.96
C PRO A 570 -20.17 -21.48 14.10
N GLU A 571 -21.27 -21.89 14.73
CA GLU A 571 -22.53 -22.27 14.08
C GLU A 571 -23.27 -21.10 13.41
N ASP A 572 -23.01 -19.85 13.83
CA ASP A 572 -23.64 -18.65 13.28
C ASP A 572 -22.89 -18.08 12.07
N MET A 573 -21.86 -18.78 11.56
CA MET A 573 -21.01 -18.25 10.48
C MET A 573 -21.82 -17.86 9.22
N GLU A 574 -22.85 -18.64 8.87
CA GLU A 574 -23.72 -18.30 7.73
C GLU A 574 -24.51 -17.01 7.96
N LYS A 575 -24.95 -16.76 9.20
CA LYS A 575 -25.60 -15.51 9.59
C LYS A 575 -24.62 -14.34 9.49
N VAL A 576 -23.37 -14.52 9.92
CA VAL A 576 -22.31 -13.49 9.79
C VAL A 576 -22.08 -13.13 8.32
N VAL A 577 -21.91 -14.13 7.45
CA VAL A 577 -21.75 -13.92 6.00
C VAL A 577 -22.95 -13.18 5.41
N LYS A 578 -24.17 -13.54 5.82
CA LYS A 578 -25.38 -12.85 5.39
C LYS A 578 -25.40 -11.38 5.82
N GLN A 579 -25.08 -11.10 7.09
CA GLN A 579 -25.00 -9.71 7.59
C GLN A 579 -24.00 -8.88 6.79
N ILE A 580 -22.82 -9.43 6.50
CA ILE A 580 -21.82 -8.76 5.66
C ILE A 580 -22.41 -8.42 4.28
N GLY A 581 -23.07 -9.38 3.64
CA GLY A 581 -23.70 -9.19 2.34
C GLY A 581 -24.85 -8.17 2.35
N ASP A 582 -25.66 -8.15 3.42
CA ASP A 582 -26.79 -7.23 3.58
C ASP A 582 -26.36 -5.75 3.70
N THR A 583 -25.09 -5.47 4.05
CA THR A 583 -24.55 -4.10 4.03
C THR A 583 -24.54 -3.49 2.61
N GLY A 584 -24.52 -4.34 1.58
CA GLY A 584 -24.38 -3.94 0.18
C GLY A 584 -22.99 -3.43 -0.21
N TYR A 585 -22.05 -3.33 0.73
CA TYR A 585 -20.65 -2.97 0.47
C TYR A 585 -19.81 -4.22 0.17
N GLY A 586 -18.67 -4.01 -0.50
CA GLY A 586 -17.80 -5.09 -0.95
C GLY A 586 -16.37 -4.65 -1.25
N LEU A 587 -15.73 -3.89 -0.34
CA LEU A 587 -14.40 -3.31 -0.56
C LEU A 587 -13.26 -4.16 0.02
N THR A 588 -13.04 -4.15 1.34
CA THR A 588 -11.99 -4.97 1.99
C THR A 588 -12.55 -5.97 3.01
N PHE A 589 -11.90 -7.14 3.11
CA PHE A 589 -12.26 -8.21 4.03
C PHE A 589 -11.02 -8.85 4.65
N GLY A 590 -10.96 -8.95 5.98
CA GLY A 590 -9.89 -9.61 6.71
C GLY A 590 -10.35 -10.95 7.27
N VAL A 591 -9.47 -11.95 7.26
CA VAL A 591 -9.71 -13.22 7.99
C VAL A 591 -8.44 -13.64 8.72
N HIS A 592 -8.53 -13.77 10.03
CA HIS A 592 -7.52 -14.44 10.84
C HIS A 592 -7.99 -15.85 11.20
N SER A 593 -7.37 -16.82 10.55
CA SER A 593 -7.61 -18.25 10.75
C SER A 593 -6.41 -19.05 10.24
N ARG A 594 -6.02 -20.08 10.99
CA ARG A 594 -5.04 -21.08 10.57
C ARG A 594 -5.68 -22.26 9.83
N LEU A 595 -6.99 -22.25 9.64
CA LEU A 595 -7.73 -23.28 8.91
C LEU A 595 -7.94 -22.84 7.47
N GLU A 596 -7.20 -23.44 6.54
CA GLU A 596 -7.26 -23.13 5.11
C GLU A 596 -8.67 -23.24 4.54
N GLU A 597 -9.36 -24.34 4.85
CA GLU A 597 -10.73 -24.57 4.43
C GLU A 597 -11.67 -23.43 4.86
N ARG A 598 -11.46 -22.86 6.06
CA ARG A 598 -12.32 -21.81 6.62
C ARG A 598 -12.23 -20.52 5.83
N TRP A 599 -11.03 -19.97 5.65
CA TRP A 599 -10.90 -18.70 4.96
C TRP A 599 -11.16 -18.83 3.45
N HIS A 600 -10.92 -20.00 2.87
CA HIS A 600 -11.23 -20.27 1.47
C HIS A 600 -12.75 -20.39 1.23
N ASP A 601 -13.50 -21.00 2.15
CA ASP A 601 -14.97 -21.01 2.13
C ASP A 601 -15.55 -19.59 2.26
N LEU A 602 -15.04 -18.80 3.21
CA LEU A 602 -15.46 -17.40 3.40
C LEU A 602 -15.17 -16.54 2.16
N PHE A 603 -14.00 -16.68 1.54
CA PHE A 603 -13.66 -15.99 0.29
C PHE A 603 -14.65 -16.32 -0.83
N LYS A 604 -15.08 -17.60 -0.96
CA LYS A 604 -16.07 -18.00 -1.98
C LYS A 604 -17.48 -17.51 -1.72
N LYS A 605 -17.84 -17.33 -0.45
CA LYS A 605 -19.20 -16.95 -0.03
C LYS A 605 -19.40 -15.44 0.10
N THR A 606 -18.34 -14.66 0.02
CA THR A 606 -18.38 -13.19 0.11
C THR A 606 -18.06 -12.56 -1.24
N ASN A 607 -18.77 -11.49 -1.58
CA ASN A 607 -18.59 -10.69 -2.78
C ASN A 607 -17.81 -9.42 -2.41
N ILE A 608 -16.50 -9.57 -2.19
CA ILE A 608 -15.64 -8.49 -1.69
C ILE A 608 -14.37 -8.39 -2.54
N GLY A 609 -14.05 -7.18 -2.97
CA GLY A 609 -12.98 -6.94 -3.92
C GLY A 609 -11.58 -7.30 -3.42
N ASN A 610 -11.25 -7.07 -2.15
CA ASN A 610 -9.91 -7.28 -1.61
C ASN A 610 -9.96 -8.06 -0.28
N THR A 611 -9.62 -9.35 -0.34
CA THR A 611 -9.53 -10.23 0.84
C THR A 611 -8.10 -10.41 1.33
N TYR A 612 -7.89 -10.31 2.64
CA TYR A 612 -6.60 -10.37 3.33
C TYR A 612 -6.63 -11.47 4.38
N ILE A 613 -5.68 -12.42 4.30
CA ILE A 613 -5.62 -13.58 5.19
C ILE A 613 -4.43 -13.44 6.13
N ASN A 614 -4.68 -13.50 7.44
CA ASN A 614 -3.67 -13.45 8.51
C ASN A 614 -2.72 -12.24 8.35
N ARG A 615 -3.29 -11.06 8.13
CA ARG A 615 -2.62 -9.76 8.07
C ARG A 615 -3.65 -8.63 8.15
N ASN A 616 -3.17 -7.40 8.33
CA ASN A 616 -3.98 -6.20 8.15
C ASN A 616 -4.65 -6.12 6.76
N MET A 617 -5.71 -5.32 6.68
CA MET A 617 -6.56 -5.18 5.49
C MET A 617 -6.48 -3.80 4.81
N VAL A 618 -5.38 -3.09 5.07
CA VAL A 618 -5.08 -1.75 4.55
C VAL A 618 -3.74 -1.73 3.82
N GLY A 619 -3.44 -0.65 3.09
CA GLY A 619 -2.16 -0.49 2.40
C GLY A 619 -2.00 -1.44 1.20
N ALA A 620 -3.04 -1.52 0.37
CA ALA A 620 -3.00 -2.24 -0.89
C ALA A 620 -1.90 -1.66 -1.80
N VAL A 621 -1.07 -2.52 -2.38
CA VAL A 621 0.08 -2.09 -3.19
C VAL A 621 -0.26 -2.18 -4.67
N VAL A 622 -0.03 -1.09 -5.41
CA VAL A 622 -0.25 -1.01 -6.87
C VAL A 622 0.44 -2.15 -7.60
N GLY A 623 -0.28 -2.84 -8.48
CA GLY A 623 0.22 -3.99 -9.25
C GLY A 623 0.42 -5.28 -8.44
N VAL A 624 0.17 -5.27 -7.12
CA VAL A 624 0.29 -6.46 -6.25
C VAL A 624 -1.05 -6.84 -5.65
N GLN A 625 -1.78 -5.86 -5.10
CA GLN A 625 -3.17 -5.99 -4.69
C GLN A 625 -4.01 -4.91 -5.38
N PRO A 626 -4.35 -5.07 -6.67
CA PRO A 626 -5.26 -4.16 -7.35
C PRO A 626 -6.49 -3.86 -6.50
N PHE A 627 -6.73 -2.57 -6.28
CA PHE A 627 -7.64 -2.10 -5.24
C PHE A 627 -8.96 -1.64 -5.84
N GLY A 628 -10.06 -2.10 -5.25
CA GLY A 628 -11.40 -1.64 -5.59
C GLY A 628 -12.45 -2.68 -5.26
N GLY A 629 -13.69 -2.24 -5.07
CA GLY A 629 -14.78 -3.07 -4.59
C GLY A 629 -15.85 -3.37 -5.63
N GLU A 630 -16.96 -3.93 -5.15
CA GLU A 630 -18.20 -4.07 -5.90
C GLU A 630 -19.41 -3.63 -5.05
N GLY A 631 -20.62 -3.68 -5.62
CA GLY A 631 -21.83 -3.22 -4.94
C GLY A 631 -21.79 -1.71 -4.65
N LEU A 632 -22.05 -1.32 -3.41
CA LEU A 632 -21.96 0.07 -2.96
C LEU A 632 -20.52 0.59 -2.83
N SER A 633 -19.51 -0.28 -2.96
CA SER A 633 -18.09 0.10 -2.84
C SER A 633 -17.43 0.51 -4.15
N GLY A 634 -18.09 0.31 -5.28
CA GLY A 634 -17.61 0.87 -6.53
C GLY A 634 -18.12 0.16 -7.77
N THR A 635 -17.76 0.72 -8.93
CA THR A 635 -18.09 0.19 -10.25
C THR A 635 -16.98 -0.68 -10.83
N GLY A 636 -15.77 -0.56 -10.27
CA GLY A 636 -14.53 -0.98 -10.92
C GLY A 636 -14.28 -0.26 -12.26
N PRO A 637 -13.24 -0.68 -13.02
CA PRO A 637 -12.26 -1.69 -12.65
C PRO A 637 -11.31 -1.23 -11.53
N LYS A 638 -10.56 -2.18 -10.94
CA LYS A 638 -9.64 -1.93 -9.83
C LYS A 638 -8.47 -1.02 -10.20
N ALA A 639 -8.25 0.02 -9.41
CA ALA A 639 -7.06 0.87 -9.49
C ALA A 639 -5.79 0.04 -9.24
N GLY A 640 -4.72 0.36 -9.98
CA GLY A 640 -3.45 -0.36 -9.92
C GLY A 640 -3.54 -1.78 -10.47
N GLY A 641 -4.62 -2.11 -11.17
CA GLY A 641 -4.86 -3.40 -11.82
C GLY A 641 -4.66 -3.35 -13.33
N PRO A 642 -4.53 -4.52 -13.98
CA PRO A 642 -4.28 -4.62 -15.41
C PRO A 642 -5.47 -4.12 -16.28
N HIS A 643 -6.68 -4.09 -15.72
CA HIS A 643 -7.89 -3.69 -16.46
C HIS A 643 -8.26 -2.20 -16.30
N TYR A 644 -7.52 -1.45 -15.48
CA TYR A 644 -7.91 -0.07 -15.14
C TYR A 644 -7.91 0.85 -16.38
N LEU A 645 -6.81 0.86 -17.15
CA LEU A 645 -6.66 1.75 -18.31
C LEU A 645 -7.70 1.48 -19.41
N LEU A 646 -8.19 0.25 -19.53
CA LEU A 646 -9.19 -0.10 -20.54
C LEU A 646 -10.48 0.71 -20.39
N ARG A 647 -10.85 1.07 -19.15
CA ARG A 647 -12.06 1.87 -18.91
C ARG A 647 -11.90 3.35 -19.32
N PHE A 648 -10.67 3.82 -19.45
CA PHE A 648 -10.33 5.14 -19.96
C PHE A 648 -10.19 5.17 -21.50
N ALA A 649 -10.33 4.02 -22.18
CA ALA A 649 -10.07 3.87 -23.60
C ALA A 649 -11.33 3.53 -24.41
N ALA A 650 -11.32 3.90 -25.69
CA ALA A 650 -12.20 3.41 -26.74
C ALA A 650 -11.45 2.45 -27.66
N GLU A 651 -12.19 1.48 -28.23
CA GLU A 651 -11.67 0.45 -29.12
C GLU A 651 -11.94 0.81 -30.59
N HIS A 652 -10.90 0.72 -31.42
CA HIS A 652 -10.97 1.03 -32.85
C HIS A 652 -10.47 -0.18 -33.65
N THR A 653 -11.27 -0.68 -34.60
CA THR A 653 -10.86 -1.77 -35.49
C THR A 653 -10.48 -1.22 -36.86
N LEU A 654 -9.30 -1.60 -37.36
CA LEU A 654 -8.86 -1.36 -38.73
C LEU A 654 -8.79 -2.69 -39.48
N THR A 655 -9.56 -2.79 -40.56
CA THR A 655 -9.56 -3.94 -41.47
C THR A 655 -9.05 -3.49 -42.83
N ILE A 656 -7.99 -4.14 -43.31
CA ILE A 656 -7.34 -3.85 -44.58
C ILE A 656 -7.50 -5.07 -45.49
N ASN A 657 -8.13 -4.87 -46.65
CA ASN A 657 -8.07 -5.85 -47.74
C ASN A 657 -6.67 -5.81 -48.36
N THR A 658 -5.86 -6.84 -48.13
CA THR A 658 -4.51 -6.99 -48.65
C THR A 658 -4.47 -7.84 -49.94
N ALA A 659 -5.61 -8.34 -50.42
CA ALA A 659 -5.68 -9.05 -51.68
C ALA A 659 -5.40 -8.10 -52.87
N ALA A 660 -4.41 -8.44 -53.69
CA ALA A 660 -4.19 -7.79 -54.97
C ALA A 660 -5.01 -8.50 -56.07
N VAL A 661 -5.28 -7.80 -57.18
CA VAL A 661 -5.92 -8.41 -58.36
C VAL A 661 -4.98 -9.49 -58.93
N GLY A 662 -5.15 -10.73 -58.48
CA GLY A 662 -4.32 -11.89 -58.86
C GLY A 662 -3.80 -12.78 -57.73
N GLY A 663 -3.94 -12.41 -56.44
CA GLY A 663 -3.54 -13.26 -55.31
C GLY A 663 -3.15 -12.50 -54.03
N ASN A 664 -2.83 -13.23 -52.95
CA ASN A 664 -2.31 -12.64 -51.70
C ASN A 664 -0.79 -12.48 -51.80
N ALA A 665 -0.31 -11.23 -51.83
CA ALA A 665 1.12 -10.93 -51.93
C ALA A 665 1.94 -11.51 -50.77
N GLU A 666 1.36 -11.59 -49.56
CA GLU A 666 2.06 -12.13 -48.39
C GLU A 666 2.36 -13.63 -48.55
N LEU A 667 1.45 -14.40 -49.18
CA LEU A 667 1.66 -15.83 -49.47
C LEU A 667 2.84 -16.07 -50.44
N PHE A 668 3.13 -15.13 -51.33
CA PHE A 668 4.27 -15.22 -52.24
C PHE A 668 5.61 -14.92 -51.57
N SER A 669 5.59 -14.33 -50.37
CA SER A 669 6.78 -13.92 -49.60
C SER A 669 7.02 -14.77 -48.34
N MET A 670 6.21 -15.81 -48.10
CA MET A 670 6.43 -16.74 -47.00
C MET A 670 7.52 -17.74 -47.41
N ASP A 671 8.72 -17.62 -46.82
CA ASP A 671 9.75 -18.66 -46.90
C ASP A 671 9.33 -19.86 -46.04
N GLU A 672 9.43 -21.07 -46.61
CA GLU A 672 9.03 -22.32 -45.95
C GLU A 672 10.00 -22.77 -44.82
N GLU A 673 11.12 -22.07 -44.59
CA GLU A 673 12.19 -22.47 -43.65
C GLU A 673 12.46 -21.49 -42.47
N ALA A 674 11.49 -20.67 -42.03
CA ALA A 674 11.68 -19.73 -40.92
C ALA A 674 11.17 -20.24 -39.55
#